data_AF-A0A0L9U040-F1
#
_entry.id   AF-A0A0L9U040-F1
#
_cell.length_a   1.000
_cell.length_b   1.000
_cell.length_c   1.000
_cell.angle_alpha   90.00
_cell.angle_beta   90.00
_cell.angle_gamma   90.00
#
_symmetry.space_group_name_H-M   'P 1'
#
loop_
_entity.id
_entity.type
_entity.pdbx_description
1 polymer ?
#
loop_
_entity_poly.entity_id
_entity_poly.type
_entity_poly.pdbx_seq_one_letter_code
_entity_poly.pdbx_strand_id
1 'polypeptide(L)'
;MEVIQKLERRREVRGRVTLMKKGLLDFHDIKANILDRIHELLGRGVSLQLISATSPNPGPIGEVAYLEKWVSTISSLTTPATDVEFSITFDWDETMGVPGAFIIKNHHHSQFYLKTLTIEHIPGHGPVKFLCNSWVYPVHRYAYDRVFFANKAYLPCETPEPLRRFREQELIVLRGKGFGRLKEWDRVYDYACYNDLGSPDNGPNSARPVLGGGSQFPYPRRGRTGRPHTKTESKRAWRTDEEFAREMLAGVNPVIIQRLQDFPPVSKLDPNAYGDQTSSIRATDIENSLDGLTINEAIQEKKLFILDHHDALMPYISRINSTNTKTYASRTLLFLQDDGTLKPLAIELSLPHPQGEQHGAVSKVFVPAKEGSAASVWQLAKAYVAVNDSGYHQLVSHWLHSHAVIEPFVIATHRQLSILHPIYKLLKPHFKDTMHINALARHLLISAGGVLEKTVFPGKFSMEMSAFTYKSWVFPDQALPADLLKRGMAVQDSSYPHGLKLVIEDYPYAVDGLEIWEAIETWVTEYCNFYYTSSEMVEEDDELQNWWKEIRNEGHGDLKDRPWWGEMKTREELIQSCTIIIWLASAFHAAVNFGQYPYAGYLPNRPTVSRRFMPELGTPEYEELKSNPDLAFLKTITAQFQTLLGVSLIEILSRHSTEEVYLGQSENTEWTLDVEPLKAFDRFSEKLMEIESNITKRNKDERLKNRNGPVKVPYTLLYPNTSDHSKEDWCGGIACAEEQRGRARSAFQVGSFTRALFVDDFTVHERLKRMWDIRLPSTDVRLPSTDVGYPLKANRISHIRFGLELYGIRMRGIGAFGHSSASQDIPRSPTTVPDADVVAIDHMWLHFRAHVVSNVRHAASPSDCVDGYIQWFRRVSHPYIIVAADDARPTLAPRQRPDVPREARPHRRSSPPSPSGALARFRRMARMLQSLISCRHVTEGTVAHQVSVDLLQIANEGIDEYSTTRREQRHVRGRRSTSN
;
A
#
# COMPACT_ATOMS: atom_id res chain seq x y z
N MET A 1 -70.15 -27.80 10.93
CA MET A 1 -69.33 -26.89 10.10
C MET A 1 -67.93 -26.79 10.71
N GLU A 2 -67.12 -27.84 10.63
CA GLU A 2 -65.76 -27.86 11.22
C GLU A 2 -64.66 -28.16 10.18
N VAL A 3 -65.05 -28.39 8.93
CA VAL A 3 -64.12 -28.69 7.81
C VAL A 3 -63.70 -27.42 7.05
N ILE A 4 -64.32 -26.26 7.33
CA ILE A 4 -64.02 -24.96 6.70
C ILE A 4 -63.44 -23.96 7.72
N GLN A 5 -62.64 -24.46 8.67
CA GLN A 5 -61.85 -23.63 9.59
C GLN A 5 -60.40 -24.11 9.70
N LYS A 6 -59.91 -24.82 8.67
CA LYS A 6 -58.51 -25.25 8.52
C LYS A 6 -57.90 -24.88 7.17
N LEU A 7 -58.42 -23.82 6.54
CA LEU A 7 -57.67 -23.01 5.58
C LEU A 7 -56.80 -22.04 6.39
N GLU A 8 -55.74 -22.57 7.00
CA GLU A 8 -54.69 -21.75 7.58
C GLU A 8 -54.10 -20.86 6.47
N ARG A 9 -54.19 -19.54 6.65
CA ARG A 9 -53.48 -18.59 5.79
C ARG A 9 -51.98 -18.81 6.02
N ARG A 10 -51.34 -19.60 5.17
CA ARG A 10 -49.89 -19.57 4.98
C ARG A 10 -49.46 -18.12 4.86
N ARG A 11 -48.64 -17.65 5.79
CA ARG A 11 -48.07 -16.31 5.73
C ARG A 11 -46.72 -16.44 5.05
N GLU A 12 -46.71 -16.09 3.78
CA GLU A 12 -45.50 -16.07 2.96
C GLU A 12 -44.75 -14.75 3.18
N VAL A 13 -43.42 -14.82 3.32
CA VAL A 13 -42.55 -13.63 3.33
C VAL A 13 -41.69 -13.61 2.07
N ARG A 14 -41.60 -12.44 1.44
CA ARG A 14 -40.78 -12.22 0.25
C ARG A 14 -39.38 -11.79 0.63
N GLY A 15 -38.41 -12.28 -0.13
CA GLY A 15 -37.02 -11.87 -0.10
C GLY A 15 -36.47 -11.57 -1.49
N ARG A 16 -35.41 -10.77 -1.52
CA ARG A 16 -34.63 -10.45 -2.71
C ARG A 16 -33.18 -10.87 -2.49
N VAL A 17 -32.62 -11.61 -3.45
CA VAL A 17 -31.26 -12.16 -3.42
C VAL A 17 -30.43 -11.56 -4.53
N THR A 18 -29.29 -10.96 -4.21
CA THR A 18 -28.38 -10.33 -5.17
C THR A 18 -27.11 -11.16 -5.33
N LEU A 19 -26.75 -11.52 -6.56
CA LEU A 19 -25.58 -12.34 -6.88
C LEU A 19 -24.96 -11.99 -8.24
N MET A 20 -23.74 -12.50 -8.50
CA MET A 20 -23.02 -12.38 -9.76
C MET A 20 -22.55 -13.76 -10.28
N LYS A 21 -22.62 -14.01 -11.60
CA LYS A 21 -21.98 -15.17 -12.25
C LYS A 21 -20.49 -14.88 -12.50
N LYS A 22 -19.61 -15.87 -12.38
CA LYS A 22 -18.19 -15.74 -12.78
C LYS A 22 -18.09 -15.33 -14.25
N GLY A 23 -17.27 -14.33 -14.55
CA GLY A 23 -16.99 -13.86 -15.91
C GLY A 23 -16.28 -14.93 -16.76
N LEU A 24 -16.49 -14.86 -18.08
CA LEU A 24 -16.15 -15.93 -19.03
C LEU A 24 -14.68 -15.81 -19.50
N LEU A 25 -13.73 -16.16 -18.64
CA LEU A 25 -12.29 -16.22 -18.95
C LEU A 25 -11.60 -17.55 -18.58
N ASP A 26 -12.36 -18.62 -18.31
CA ASP A 26 -11.83 -19.98 -18.19
C ASP A 26 -11.95 -20.73 -19.53
N PHE A 27 -10.88 -20.79 -20.33
CA PHE A 27 -10.86 -21.45 -21.65
C PHE A 27 -10.96 -23.00 -21.61
N HIS A 28 -11.44 -23.59 -20.52
CA HIS A 28 -11.80 -25.01 -20.43
C HIS A 28 -13.31 -25.30 -20.46
N ASP A 29 -14.18 -24.31 -20.31
CA ASP A 29 -15.64 -24.50 -20.20
C ASP A 29 -16.42 -24.44 -21.54
N ILE A 30 -15.73 -24.51 -22.69
CA ILE A 30 -16.39 -24.67 -24.01
C ILE A 30 -17.25 -25.95 -24.07
N LYS A 31 -16.90 -26.99 -23.30
CA LYS A 31 -17.75 -28.19 -23.12
C LYS A 31 -18.87 -28.01 -22.08
N ALA A 32 -18.73 -27.11 -21.12
CA ALA A 32 -19.76 -26.84 -20.11
C ALA A 32 -20.98 -26.15 -20.75
N ASN A 33 -20.76 -25.12 -21.58
CA ASN A 33 -21.83 -24.42 -22.31
C ASN A 33 -22.73 -25.33 -23.19
N ILE A 34 -22.28 -26.55 -23.54
CA ILE A 34 -23.08 -27.55 -24.27
C ILE A 34 -23.83 -28.49 -23.30
N LEU A 35 -23.27 -28.80 -22.13
CA LEU A 35 -23.95 -29.57 -21.08
C LEU A 35 -24.99 -28.75 -20.31
N ASP A 36 -24.79 -27.44 -20.16
CA ASP A 36 -25.67 -26.55 -19.39
C ASP A 36 -27.13 -26.63 -19.88
N ARG A 37 -27.31 -26.60 -21.21
CA ARG A 37 -28.63 -26.74 -21.87
C ARG A 37 -29.34 -28.06 -21.59
N ILE A 38 -28.64 -29.08 -21.10
CA ILE A 38 -29.21 -30.41 -20.82
C ILE A 38 -29.66 -30.53 -19.34
N HIS A 39 -29.02 -29.79 -18.42
CA HIS A 39 -29.39 -29.80 -17.00
C HIS A 39 -30.41 -28.72 -16.59
N GLU A 40 -30.62 -27.67 -17.39
CA GLU A 40 -31.62 -26.62 -17.14
C GLU A 40 -33.08 -27.15 -17.03
N LEU A 41 -33.37 -28.32 -17.60
CA LEU A 41 -34.70 -28.97 -17.61
C LEU A 41 -35.19 -29.50 -16.24
N LEU A 42 -34.38 -29.45 -15.17
CA LEU A 42 -34.73 -29.99 -13.85
C LEU A 42 -35.14 -28.94 -12.79
N GLY A 43 -35.17 -27.65 -13.16
CA GLY A 43 -35.97 -26.63 -12.47
C GLY A 43 -35.59 -26.23 -11.03
N ARG A 44 -34.43 -26.64 -10.48
CA ARG A 44 -34.01 -26.34 -9.09
C ARG A 44 -32.52 -25.99 -8.98
N GLY A 45 -32.11 -24.81 -9.46
CA GLY A 45 -30.71 -24.39 -9.48
C GLY A 45 -30.11 -23.98 -8.12
N VAL A 46 -30.84 -23.20 -7.31
CA VAL A 46 -30.36 -22.66 -6.03
C VAL A 46 -31.50 -22.66 -4.99
N SER A 47 -31.19 -23.06 -3.75
CA SER A 47 -32.17 -23.13 -2.66
C SER A 47 -31.68 -22.49 -1.35
N LEU A 48 -32.59 -21.86 -0.62
CA LEU A 48 -32.34 -21.22 0.68
C LEU A 48 -33.32 -21.74 1.76
N GLN A 49 -32.90 -21.73 3.02
CA GLN A 49 -33.75 -22.00 4.20
C GLN A 49 -33.47 -20.98 5.30
N LEU A 50 -34.50 -20.31 5.82
CA LEU A 50 -34.38 -19.37 6.94
C LEU A 50 -34.22 -20.11 8.28
N ILE A 51 -33.54 -19.48 9.23
CA ILE A 51 -33.32 -19.99 10.59
C ILE A 51 -33.75 -18.91 11.59
N SER A 52 -34.64 -19.27 12.52
CA SER A 52 -35.16 -18.35 13.54
C SER A 52 -34.07 -17.94 14.54
N ALA A 53 -34.13 -16.69 14.99
CA ALA A 53 -33.35 -16.17 16.10
C ALA A 53 -34.11 -16.21 17.44
N THR A 54 -35.45 -16.19 17.42
CA THR A 54 -36.26 -15.80 18.59
C THR A 54 -37.20 -16.87 19.14
N SER A 55 -37.42 -17.97 18.42
CA SER A 55 -38.31 -19.06 18.86
C SER A 55 -37.56 -20.10 19.72
N PRO A 56 -38.26 -20.93 20.53
CA PRO A 56 -37.64 -21.82 21.51
C PRO A 56 -36.62 -22.81 20.93
N ASN A 57 -35.54 -23.09 21.66
CA ASN A 57 -34.48 -24.01 21.24
C ASN A 57 -34.99 -25.47 21.19
N PRO A 58 -34.81 -26.23 20.08
CA PRO A 58 -34.22 -25.83 18.80
C PRO A 58 -35.19 -25.00 17.93
N GLY A 59 -34.77 -23.79 17.57
CA GLY A 59 -35.60 -22.89 16.76
C GLY A 59 -35.86 -23.45 15.36
N PRO A 60 -37.02 -23.13 14.76
CA PRO A 60 -37.41 -23.69 13.47
C PRO A 60 -36.44 -23.27 12.36
N ILE A 61 -36.05 -24.28 11.58
CA ILE A 61 -35.48 -24.09 10.24
C ILE A 61 -36.68 -24.13 9.29
N GLY A 62 -36.81 -23.11 8.45
CA GLY A 62 -37.92 -22.99 7.51
C GLY A 62 -37.84 -24.01 6.37
N GLU A 63 -38.96 -24.17 5.68
CA GLU A 63 -39.05 -24.99 4.48
C GLU A 63 -38.10 -24.50 3.37
N VAL A 64 -37.74 -25.42 2.46
CA VAL A 64 -36.81 -25.12 1.36
C VAL A 64 -37.48 -24.23 0.33
N ALA A 65 -37.03 -22.98 0.25
CA ALA A 65 -37.40 -22.05 -0.80
C ALA A 65 -36.36 -22.06 -1.94
N TYR A 66 -36.80 -21.76 -3.15
CA TYR A 66 -35.96 -21.72 -4.36
C TYR A 66 -35.99 -20.33 -4.97
N LEU A 67 -34.90 -19.92 -5.64
CA LEU A 67 -34.89 -18.65 -6.39
C LEU A 67 -35.92 -18.73 -7.53
N GLU A 68 -36.85 -17.79 -7.55
CA GLU A 68 -37.89 -17.71 -8.56
C GLU A 68 -37.29 -17.34 -9.92
N LYS A 69 -37.87 -17.87 -11.00
CA LYS A 69 -37.46 -17.59 -12.40
C LYS A 69 -35.98 -17.86 -12.73
N TRP A 70 -35.25 -18.63 -11.89
CA TRP A 70 -33.83 -18.95 -12.06
C TRP A 70 -33.44 -19.29 -13.51
N VAL A 71 -34.14 -20.24 -14.13
CA VAL A 71 -33.85 -20.70 -15.51
C VAL A 71 -34.08 -19.57 -16.53
N SER A 72 -35.25 -18.92 -16.51
CA SER A 72 -35.56 -17.84 -17.46
C SER A 72 -34.63 -16.63 -17.35
N THR A 73 -34.17 -16.30 -16.14
CA THR A 73 -33.28 -15.15 -15.90
C THR A 73 -31.83 -15.49 -16.23
N ILE A 74 -31.38 -16.74 -16.03
CA ILE A 74 -29.99 -17.13 -16.32
C ILE A 74 -29.75 -17.37 -17.83
N SER A 75 -30.74 -17.88 -18.57
CA SER A 75 -30.64 -18.06 -20.02
C SER A 75 -30.61 -16.75 -20.81
N SER A 76 -30.96 -15.61 -20.19
CA SER A 76 -30.84 -14.26 -20.78
C SER A 76 -29.51 -13.54 -20.51
N LEU A 77 -28.58 -14.14 -19.73
CA LEU A 77 -27.32 -13.50 -19.36
C LEU A 77 -26.21 -13.80 -20.37
N THR A 78 -26.02 -12.92 -21.36
CA THR A 78 -24.94 -12.97 -22.35
C THR A 78 -23.73 -12.07 -22.01
N THR A 79 -23.73 -11.39 -20.87
CA THR A 79 -22.66 -10.48 -20.42
C THR A 79 -22.11 -10.85 -19.04
N PRO A 80 -20.79 -10.71 -18.81
CA PRO A 80 -20.19 -10.93 -17.48
C PRO A 80 -20.39 -9.71 -16.55
N ALA A 81 -20.30 -9.96 -15.24
CA ALA A 81 -20.16 -8.97 -14.17
C ALA A 81 -21.34 -8.01 -13.86
N THR A 82 -22.59 -8.33 -14.22
CA THR A 82 -23.77 -7.60 -13.71
C THR A 82 -24.31 -8.20 -12.41
N ASP A 83 -24.79 -7.33 -11.51
CA ASP A 83 -25.57 -7.75 -10.33
C ASP A 83 -26.96 -8.20 -10.76
N VAL A 84 -27.32 -9.44 -10.41
CA VAL A 84 -28.63 -10.02 -10.73
C VAL A 84 -29.43 -10.19 -9.45
N GLU A 85 -30.62 -9.58 -9.40
CA GLU A 85 -31.57 -9.73 -8.30
C GLU A 85 -32.60 -10.83 -8.63
N PHE A 86 -32.80 -11.75 -7.68
CA PHE A 86 -33.79 -12.83 -7.75
C PHE A 86 -34.81 -12.67 -6.62
N SER A 87 -36.08 -12.82 -6.94
CA SER A 87 -37.14 -13.01 -5.94
C SER A 87 -37.06 -14.41 -5.32
N ILE A 88 -37.44 -14.51 -4.06
CA ILE A 88 -37.65 -15.77 -3.35
C ILE A 88 -38.77 -15.60 -2.33
N THR A 89 -39.65 -16.58 -2.24
CA THR A 89 -40.78 -16.58 -1.29
C THR A 89 -40.61 -17.73 -0.29
N PHE A 90 -40.68 -17.42 1.01
CA PHE A 90 -40.55 -18.38 2.11
C PHE A 90 -41.89 -18.56 2.84
N ASP A 91 -42.24 -19.80 3.18
CA ASP A 91 -43.35 -20.11 4.10
C ASP A 91 -42.86 -19.83 5.54
N TRP A 92 -43.25 -18.68 6.11
CA TRP A 92 -42.68 -18.18 7.37
C TRP A 92 -43.64 -17.24 8.11
N ASP A 93 -44.22 -17.70 9.22
CA ASP A 93 -45.21 -16.94 9.98
C ASP A 93 -44.67 -16.31 11.30
N GLU A 94 -45.53 -15.57 11.99
CA GLU A 94 -45.24 -14.88 13.25
C GLU A 94 -44.75 -15.81 14.38
N THR A 95 -45.17 -17.08 14.39
CA THR A 95 -44.77 -18.08 15.41
C THR A 95 -43.34 -18.58 15.20
N MET A 96 -42.84 -18.51 13.96
CA MET A 96 -41.45 -18.81 13.62
C MET A 96 -40.48 -17.68 14.00
N GLY A 97 -41.00 -16.49 14.32
CA GLY A 97 -40.22 -15.37 14.86
C GLY A 97 -39.32 -14.69 13.81
N VAL A 98 -38.27 -14.01 14.29
CA VAL A 98 -37.36 -13.24 13.42
C VAL A 98 -36.27 -14.14 12.83
N PRO A 99 -36.06 -14.21 11.51
CA PRO A 99 -34.94 -14.94 10.94
C PRO A 99 -33.60 -14.26 11.27
N GLY A 100 -32.65 -15.02 11.79
CA GLY A 100 -31.31 -14.55 12.16
C GLY A 100 -30.17 -15.16 11.36
N ALA A 101 -30.42 -16.25 10.65
CA ALA A 101 -29.51 -16.86 9.69
C ALA A 101 -30.27 -17.49 8.52
N PHE A 102 -29.57 -17.87 7.46
CA PHE A 102 -30.09 -18.77 6.43
C PHE A 102 -29.02 -19.73 5.92
N ILE A 103 -29.46 -20.91 5.50
CA ILE A 103 -28.65 -21.89 4.73
C ILE A 103 -28.83 -21.59 3.24
N ILE A 104 -27.77 -21.73 2.44
CA ILE A 104 -27.84 -21.74 0.97
C ILE A 104 -27.18 -22.99 0.38
N LYS A 105 -27.79 -23.54 -0.68
CA LYS A 105 -27.24 -24.64 -1.47
C LYS A 105 -27.27 -24.27 -2.94
N ASN A 106 -26.09 -24.29 -3.55
CA ASN A 106 -25.91 -24.14 -4.99
C ASN A 106 -25.94 -25.54 -5.63
N HIS A 107 -27.03 -25.87 -6.34
CA HIS A 107 -27.15 -27.13 -7.10
C HIS A 107 -26.70 -26.97 -8.55
N HIS A 108 -26.28 -25.76 -8.95
CA HIS A 108 -25.66 -25.48 -10.24
C HIS A 108 -24.22 -26.03 -10.30
N HIS A 109 -23.71 -26.26 -11.51
CA HIS A 109 -22.37 -26.84 -11.73
C HIS A 109 -21.23 -25.84 -11.51
N SER A 110 -21.51 -24.53 -11.60
CA SER A 110 -20.54 -23.42 -11.47
C SER A 110 -20.87 -22.52 -10.27
N GLN A 111 -19.84 -21.88 -9.71
CA GLN A 111 -19.95 -20.96 -8.57
C GLN A 111 -20.53 -19.60 -8.96
N PHE A 112 -21.18 -18.94 -8.00
CA PHE A 112 -21.62 -17.55 -8.08
C PHE A 112 -21.18 -16.79 -6.83
N TYR A 113 -21.03 -15.47 -6.93
CA TYR A 113 -20.72 -14.61 -5.79
C TYR A 113 -22.03 -14.09 -5.18
N LEU A 114 -22.31 -14.44 -3.93
CA LEU A 114 -23.52 -14.01 -3.21
C LEU A 114 -23.23 -12.69 -2.49
N LYS A 115 -23.92 -11.60 -2.87
CA LYS A 115 -23.80 -10.29 -2.22
C LYS A 115 -24.74 -10.17 -1.02
N THR A 116 -26.06 -10.27 -1.23
CA THR A 116 -27.05 -10.04 -0.17
C THR A 116 -28.30 -10.90 -0.29
N LEU A 117 -28.94 -11.17 0.85
CA LEU A 117 -30.36 -11.50 0.95
C LEU A 117 -31.06 -10.39 1.76
N THR A 118 -32.20 -9.91 1.30
CA THR A 118 -33.06 -8.97 2.04
C THR A 118 -34.46 -9.55 2.13
N ILE A 119 -34.96 -9.84 3.33
CA ILE A 119 -36.37 -10.17 3.56
C ILE A 119 -37.13 -8.85 3.72
N GLU A 120 -38.15 -8.64 2.89
CA GLU A 120 -38.77 -7.33 2.70
C GLU A 120 -39.62 -6.88 3.91
N HIS A 121 -40.31 -7.83 4.55
CA HIS A 121 -41.13 -7.54 5.72
C HIS A 121 -41.31 -8.79 6.60
N ILE A 122 -40.75 -8.77 7.81
CA ILE A 122 -41.11 -9.69 8.89
C ILE A 122 -42.20 -9.03 9.73
N PRO A 123 -43.36 -9.69 9.94
CA PRO A 123 -44.44 -9.14 10.75
C PRO A 123 -43.96 -8.73 12.15
N GLY A 124 -44.32 -7.53 12.59
CA GLY A 124 -43.90 -6.96 13.89
C GLY A 124 -42.43 -6.50 13.98
N HIS A 125 -41.58 -6.77 12.98
CA HIS A 125 -40.14 -6.51 13.05
C HIS A 125 -39.53 -5.75 11.85
N GLY A 126 -40.22 -5.67 10.72
CA GLY A 126 -39.74 -4.94 9.52
C GLY A 126 -38.74 -5.75 8.67
N PRO A 127 -37.98 -5.10 7.77
CA PRO A 127 -37.07 -5.79 6.86
C PRO A 127 -35.84 -6.36 7.59
N VAL A 128 -35.35 -7.51 7.13
CA VAL A 128 -34.13 -8.15 7.65
C VAL A 128 -33.11 -8.34 6.52
N LYS A 129 -31.92 -7.76 6.68
CA LYS A 129 -30.84 -7.82 5.68
C LYS A 129 -29.69 -8.73 6.14
N PHE A 130 -29.20 -9.52 5.21
CA PHE A 130 -28.04 -10.41 5.35
C PHE A 130 -26.97 -9.93 4.37
N LEU A 131 -25.80 -9.54 4.88
CA LEU A 131 -24.63 -9.18 4.09
C LEU A 131 -23.76 -10.44 3.96
N CYS A 132 -23.59 -10.94 2.73
CA CYS A 132 -23.04 -12.26 2.48
C CYS A 132 -21.63 -12.22 1.90
N ASN A 133 -21.42 -11.39 0.87
CA ASN A 133 -20.15 -11.11 0.19
C ASN A 133 -19.20 -12.33 0.08
N SER A 134 -19.63 -13.37 -0.63
CA SER A 134 -18.85 -14.61 -0.73
C SER A 134 -19.19 -15.48 -1.94
N TRP A 135 -18.16 -16.05 -2.59
CA TRP A 135 -18.30 -17.15 -3.55
C TRP A 135 -18.99 -18.36 -2.93
N VAL A 136 -20.07 -18.85 -3.56
CA VAL A 136 -20.82 -20.06 -3.20
C VAL A 136 -20.61 -21.12 -4.28
N TYR A 137 -19.75 -22.08 -3.96
CA TYR A 137 -19.43 -23.19 -4.86
C TYR A 137 -20.55 -24.24 -4.92
N PRO A 138 -20.57 -25.09 -5.97
CA PRO A 138 -21.51 -26.21 -6.08
C PRO A 138 -21.53 -27.08 -4.83
N VAL A 139 -22.72 -27.51 -4.41
CA VAL A 139 -22.96 -28.21 -3.12
C VAL A 139 -22.10 -29.46 -2.94
N HIS A 140 -21.77 -30.17 -4.03
CA HIS A 140 -20.91 -31.37 -3.99
C HIS A 140 -19.44 -31.07 -3.61
N ARG A 141 -19.01 -29.80 -3.64
CA ARG A 141 -17.68 -29.39 -3.16
C ARG A 141 -17.63 -29.17 -1.64
N TYR A 142 -18.78 -28.98 -0.99
CA TYR A 142 -18.86 -28.78 0.46
C TYR A 142 -19.25 -30.07 1.21
N ALA A 143 -18.61 -30.31 2.35
CA ALA A 143 -19.01 -31.35 3.30
C ALA A 143 -19.94 -30.81 4.41
N TYR A 144 -20.48 -29.60 4.22
CA TYR A 144 -21.25 -28.83 5.19
C TYR A 144 -22.15 -27.84 4.45
N ASP A 145 -23.20 -27.36 5.13
CA ASP A 145 -24.12 -26.36 4.57
C ASP A 145 -23.56 -24.95 4.74
N ARG A 146 -23.60 -24.12 3.68
CA ARG A 146 -23.19 -22.70 3.77
C ARG A 146 -24.24 -21.91 4.53
N VAL A 147 -23.85 -21.28 5.64
CA VAL A 147 -24.72 -20.44 6.47
C VAL A 147 -24.28 -18.99 6.41
N PHE A 148 -25.25 -18.07 6.38
CA PHE A 148 -25.05 -16.63 6.48
C PHE A 148 -25.94 -16.04 7.58
N PHE A 149 -25.45 -15.05 8.32
CA PHE A 149 -26.14 -14.43 9.46
C PHE A 149 -26.67 -13.03 9.11
N ALA A 150 -27.73 -12.61 9.79
CA ALA A 150 -28.30 -11.27 9.63
C ALA A 150 -27.29 -10.18 10.08
N ASN A 151 -27.47 -8.96 9.58
CA ASN A 151 -26.62 -7.78 9.84
C ASN A 151 -26.62 -7.29 11.31
N LYS A 152 -27.11 -8.08 12.27
CA LYS A 152 -27.17 -7.75 13.70
C LYS A 152 -26.03 -8.43 14.46
N ALA A 153 -25.19 -7.63 15.12
CA ALA A 153 -24.08 -8.12 15.93
C ALA A 153 -24.55 -8.72 17.26
N TYR A 154 -23.85 -9.76 17.73
CA TYR A 154 -24.06 -10.40 19.03
C TYR A 154 -22.71 -10.84 19.63
N LEU A 155 -22.46 -10.57 20.92
CA LEU A 155 -21.41 -11.27 21.66
C LEU A 155 -21.72 -12.79 21.74
N PRO A 156 -20.75 -13.67 22.04
CA PRO A 156 -21.00 -15.11 22.14
C PRO A 156 -22.10 -15.47 23.17
N CYS A 157 -22.09 -14.82 24.33
CA CYS A 157 -23.12 -14.96 25.37
C CYS A 157 -24.49 -14.40 24.96
N GLU A 158 -24.51 -13.32 24.18
CA GLU A 158 -25.71 -12.66 23.66
C GLU A 158 -26.26 -13.31 22.37
N THR A 159 -25.55 -14.30 21.82
CA THR A 159 -25.99 -14.99 20.60
C THR A 159 -27.30 -15.71 20.91
N PRO A 160 -28.38 -15.43 20.15
CA PRO A 160 -29.67 -16.05 20.37
C PRO A 160 -29.55 -17.57 20.29
N GLU A 161 -30.19 -18.26 21.23
CA GLU A 161 -29.92 -19.68 21.50
C GLU A 161 -30.05 -20.59 20.25
N PRO A 162 -31.07 -20.45 19.38
CA PRO A 162 -31.16 -21.21 18.13
C PRO A 162 -29.98 -21.02 17.17
N LEU A 163 -29.31 -19.85 17.18
CA LEU A 163 -28.21 -19.52 16.27
C LEU A 163 -26.86 -20.03 16.78
N ARG A 164 -26.73 -20.39 18.07
CA ARG A 164 -25.45 -20.79 18.68
C ARG A 164 -24.82 -21.98 17.98
N ARG A 165 -25.61 -23.02 17.69
CA ARG A 165 -25.15 -24.21 16.94
C ARG A 165 -24.57 -23.83 15.57
N PHE A 166 -25.23 -22.96 14.83
CA PHE A 166 -24.75 -22.54 13.51
C PHE A 166 -23.49 -21.65 13.61
N ARG A 167 -23.43 -20.76 14.61
CA ARG A 167 -22.23 -19.96 14.92
C ARG A 167 -21.03 -20.86 15.25
N GLU A 168 -21.25 -21.91 16.04
CA GLU A 168 -20.23 -22.90 16.39
C GLU A 168 -19.82 -23.77 15.20
N GLN A 169 -20.78 -24.25 14.40
CA GLN A 169 -20.51 -25.06 13.21
C GLN A 169 -19.73 -24.29 12.14
N GLU A 170 -20.08 -23.03 11.86
CA GLU A 170 -19.30 -22.17 10.96
C GLU A 170 -17.89 -21.95 11.51
N LEU A 171 -17.72 -21.73 12.82
CA LEU A 171 -16.39 -21.64 13.43
C LEU A 171 -15.59 -22.95 13.38
N ILE A 172 -16.24 -24.12 13.48
CA ILE A 172 -15.59 -25.43 13.30
C ILE A 172 -15.13 -25.61 11.85
N VAL A 173 -15.97 -25.26 10.88
CA VAL A 173 -15.62 -25.24 9.45
C VAL A 173 -14.44 -24.32 9.19
N LEU A 174 -14.50 -23.08 9.69
CA LEU A 174 -13.45 -22.07 9.50
C LEU A 174 -12.12 -22.48 10.15
N ARG A 175 -12.11 -23.26 11.24
CA ARG A 175 -10.89 -23.81 11.85
C ARG A 175 -10.36 -25.05 11.12
N GLY A 176 -11.21 -25.74 10.37
CA GLY A 176 -10.87 -27.00 9.70
C GLY A 176 -10.53 -28.14 10.67
N LYS A 177 -9.79 -29.14 10.15
CA LYS A 177 -9.51 -30.40 10.86
C LYS A 177 -8.07 -30.54 11.39
N GLY A 178 -7.17 -29.58 11.18
CA GLY A 178 -5.73 -29.71 11.52
C GLY A 178 -4.88 -30.49 10.49
N PHE A 179 -5.50 -31.29 9.62
CA PHE A 179 -4.80 -32.17 8.65
C PHE A 179 -5.44 -32.11 7.24
N GLY A 180 -4.82 -32.79 6.26
CA GLY A 180 -5.27 -32.83 4.84
C GLY A 180 -4.85 -31.61 4.00
N ARG A 181 -4.84 -31.75 2.66
CA ARG A 181 -4.52 -30.65 1.72
C ARG A 181 -5.77 -29.82 1.46
N LEU A 182 -5.68 -28.50 1.68
CA LEU A 182 -6.76 -27.56 1.37
C LEU A 182 -7.00 -27.44 -0.14
N LYS A 183 -8.23 -27.10 -0.51
CA LYS A 183 -8.71 -26.85 -1.86
C LYS A 183 -9.11 -25.39 -2.03
N GLU A 184 -9.24 -24.95 -3.27
CA GLU A 184 -9.70 -23.61 -3.68
C GLU A 184 -11.01 -23.17 -2.97
N TRP A 185 -11.92 -24.11 -2.74
CA TRP A 185 -13.22 -23.87 -2.10
C TRP A 185 -13.23 -24.07 -0.57
N ASP A 186 -12.10 -24.41 0.05
CA ASP A 186 -11.99 -24.59 1.50
C ASP A 186 -11.78 -23.24 2.20
N ARG A 187 -12.69 -22.88 3.11
CA ARG A 187 -12.62 -21.65 3.93
C ARG A 187 -11.87 -21.89 5.25
N VAL A 188 -10.75 -22.63 5.22
CA VAL A 188 -10.03 -23.09 6.42
C VAL A 188 -8.87 -22.16 6.78
N TYR A 189 -8.95 -21.59 7.98
CA TYR A 189 -7.97 -20.73 8.63
C TYR A 189 -7.33 -21.50 9.78
N ASP A 190 -6.19 -22.12 9.50
CA ASP A 190 -5.52 -23.06 10.39
C ASP A 190 -4.02 -22.77 10.47
N TYR A 191 -3.41 -23.15 11.58
CA TYR A 191 -2.03 -22.84 11.94
C TYR A 191 -1.10 -24.00 11.57
N ALA A 192 0.05 -23.68 10.99
CA ALA A 192 1.12 -24.65 10.82
C ALA A 192 2.47 -24.06 11.20
N CYS A 193 3.36 -24.93 11.69
CA CYS A 193 4.76 -24.60 11.89
C CYS A 193 5.45 -24.38 10.53
N TYR A 194 6.60 -23.73 10.54
CA TYR A 194 7.43 -23.52 9.36
C TYR A 194 8.24 -24.79 9.04
N ASN A 195 7.56 -25.82 8.53
CA ASN A 195 8.13 -27.07 8.04
C ASN A 195 8.52 -27.02 6.54
N ASP A 196 7.86 -26.14 5.79
CA ASP A 196 8.03 -25.88 4.37
C ASP A 196 9.34 -25.13 4.01
N LEU A 197 10.10 -24.69 5.02
CA LEU A 197 11.39 -24.03 4.83
C LEU A 197 12.51 -25.01 4.44
N GLY A 198 12.46 -26.24 4.95
CA GLY A 198 13.40 -27.31 4.62
C GLY A 198 13.03 -28.01 3.31
N SER A 199 13.96 -28.78 2.76
CA SER A 199 13.72 -29.66 1.59
C SER A 199 14.59 -30.92 1.72
N PRO A 200 14.32 -31.79 2.71
CA PRO A 200 15.21 -32.90 3.08
C PRO A 200 15.38 -33.95 1.97
N ASP A 201 14.40 -34.08 1.06
CA ASP A 201 14.50 -34.89 -0.16
C ASP A 201 15.67 -34.48 -1.07
N ASN A 202 16.18 -33.26 -0.92
CA ASN A 202 17.33 -32.73 -1.64
C ASN A 202 18.63 -32.87 -0.81
N GLY A 203 18.68 -33.90 0.07
CA GLY A 203 19.83 -34.27 0.89
C GLY A 203 19.84 -33.67 2.31
N PRO A 204 20.63 -34.24 3.24
CA PRO A 204 20.63 -33.85 4.65
C PRO A 204 21.02 -32.39 4.88
N ASN A 205 21.89 -31.82 4.03
CA ASN A 205 22.28 -30.41 4.09
C ASN A 205 21.15 -29.42 3.72
N SER A 206 20.04 -29.93 3.19
CA SER A 206 18.81 -29.18 2.86
C SER A 206 17.70 -29.36 3.91
N ALA A 207 17.89 -30.23 4.91
CA ALA A 207 16.99 -30.37 6.05
C ALA A 207 17.12 -29.15 6.98
N ARG A 208 16.00 -28.69 7.54
CA ARG A 208 15.97 -27.57 8.51
C ARG A 208 15.09 -27.98 9.68
N PRO A 209 15.39 -27.51 10.91
CA PRO A 209 14.46 -27.70 12.02
C PRO A 209 13.13 -27.03 11.67
N VAL A 210 12.03 -27.73 11.97
CA VAL A 210 10.68 -27.14 11.88
C VAL A 210 10.60 -26.01 12.91
N LEU A 211 10.39 -24.77 12.45
CA LEU A 211 10.33 -23.62 13.36
C LEU A 211 8.90 -23.47 13.90
N GLY A 212 8.78 -23.42 15.22
CA GLY A 212 7.52 -23.59 15.93
C GLY A 212 7.18 -25.06 16.16
N GLY A 213 6.65 -25.38 17.35
CA GLY A 213 6.36 -26.75 17.75
C GLY A 213 7.17 -27.12 18.99
N GLY A 214 8.29 -27.81 18.80
CA GLY A 214 9.18 -28.22 19.87
C GLY A 214 9.85 -27.05 20.61
N SER A 215 10.12 -27.25 21.90
CA SER A 215 10.76 -26.27 22.81
C SER A 215 12.16 -25.79 22.36
N GLN A 216 12.81 -26.52 21.46
CA GLN A 216 14.13 -26.20 20.93
C GLN A 216 14.14 -25.04 19.93
N PHE A 217 13.04 -24.84 19.18
CA PHE A 217 12.91 -23.79 18.16
C PHE A 217 11.52 -23.14 18.21
N PRO A 218 11.16 -22.44 19.30
CA PRO A 218 9.88 -21.75 19.40
C PRO A 218 9.78 -20.62 18.37
N TYR A 219 8.68 -20.59 17.62
CA TYR A 219 8.45 -19.63 16.54
C TYR A 219 6.95 -19.42 16.30
N PRO A 220 6.51 -18.24 15.81
CA PRO A 220 5.14 -18.01 15.38
C PRO A 220 4.69 -19.02 14.31
N ARG A 221 3.37 -19.29 14.25
CA ARG A 221 2.78 -20.13 13.20
C ARG A 221 2.45 -19.28 11.97
N ARG A 222 2.41 -19.90 10.80
CA ARG A 222 1.93 -19.30 9.54
C ARG A 222 0.76 -20.08 8.98
N GLY A 223 0.02 -19.47 8.05
CA GLY A 223 -1.14 -20.08 7.41
C GLY A 223 -0.84 -21.47 6.87
N ARG A 224 -1.75 -22.42 7.11
CA ARG A 224 -1.62 -23.81 6.70
C ARG A 224 -2.05 -23.99 5.24
N THR A 225 -1.10 -23.91 4.31
CA THR A 225 -1.39 -23.94 2.85
C THR A 225 -1.45 -25.33 2.23
N GLY A 226 -0.98 -26.38 2.91
CA GLY A 226 -1.04 -27.77 2.41
C GLY A 226 -0.23 -28.06 1.13
N ARG A 227 0.63 -27.13 0.69
CA ARG A 227 1.46 -27.28 -0.52
C ARG A 227 2.59 -28.32 -0.31
N PRO A 228 2.78 -29.28 -1.24
CA PRO A 228 3.98 -30.13 -1.25
C PRO A 228 5.23 -29.36 -1.72
N HIS A 229 6.43 -29.86 -1.41
CA HIS A 229 7.70 -29.20 -1.78
C HIS A 229 7.87 -29.05 -3.30
N THR A 230 8.18 -27.84 -3.75
CA THR A 230 8.62 -27.53 -5.12
C THR A 230 10.13 -27.82 -5.30
N LYS A 231 10.56 -28.06 -6.54
CA LYS A 231 11.94 -28.50 -6.87
C LYS A 231 12.49 -27.92 -8.19
N THR A 232 12.05 -26.72 -8.59
CA THR A 232 12.55 -25.99 -9.79
C THR A 232 13.07 -24.57 -9.51
N GLU A 233 13.21 -24.16 -8.24
CA GLU A 233 13.35 -22.75 -7.86
C GLU A 233 14.71 -22.43 -7.20
N SER A 234 15.54 -21.59 -7.85
CA SER A 234 16.84 -21.18 -7.29
C SER A 234 16.70 -20.10 -6.21
N LYS A 235 16.58 -20.51 -4.95
CA LYS A 235 16.55 -19.63 -3.75
C LYS A 235 17.80 -18.76 -3.54
N ARG A 236 18.78 -18.80 -4.46
CA ARG A 236 20.03 -18.02 -4.44
C ARG A 236 20.20 -17.13 -5.68
N ALA A 237 19.25 -17.11 -6.62
CA ALA A 237 19.36 -16.34 -7.86
C ALA A 237 19.63 -14.83 -7.62
N TRP A 238 19.07 -14.24 -6.57
CA TRP A 238 19.35 -12.86 -6.14
C TRP A 238 20.83 -12.55 -5.84
N ARG A 239 21.67 -13.57 -5.55
CA ARG A 239 23.12 -13.40 -5.34
C ARG A 239 23.93 -13.39 -6.62
N THR A 240 23.33 -13.74 -7.75
CA THR A 240 24.03 -13.78 -9.03
C THR A 240 24.45 -12.36 -9.47
N ASP A 241 25.42 -12.28 -10.36
CA ASP A 241 25.83 -11.00 -10.94
C ASP A 241 24.85 -10.59 -12.04
N GLU A 242 24.29 -11.60 -12.71
CA GLU A 242 23.25 -11.56 -13.71
C GLU A 242 21.95 -10.92 -13.16
N GLU A 243 21.42 -11.36 -12.00
CA GLU A 243 20.22 -10.74 -11.43
C GLU A 243 20.46 -9.30 -10.95
N PHE A 244 21.61 -9.06 -10.30
CA PHE A 244 21.99 -7.74 -9.81
C PHE A 244 22.06 -6.71 -10.94
N ALA A 245 22.57 -7.09 -12.11
CA ALA A 245 22.59 -6.23 -13.28
C ALA A 245 21.20 -6.16 -13.97
N ARG A 246 20.47 -7.28 -14.06
CA ARG A 246 19.14 -7.34 -14.68
C ARG A 246 18.12 -6.43 -13.98
N GLU A 247 18.17 -6.32 -12.65
CA GLU A 247 17.28 -5.43 -11.91
C GLU A 247 17.45 -3.94 -12.27
N MET A 248 18.57 -3.54 -12.85
CA MET A 248 18.79 -2.18 -13.37
C MET A 248 18.01 -1.90 -14.67
N LEU A 249 17.53 -2.95 -15.35
CA LEU A 249 16.70 -2.87 -16.57
C LEU A 249 15.24 -3.28 -16.32
N ALA A 250 14.99 -4.12 -15.31
CA ALA A 250 13.74 -4.86 -15.12
C ALA A 250 13.49 -5.27 -13.66
N GLY A 251 13.97 -4.46 -12.71
CA GLY A 251 13.67 -4.55 -11.28
C GLY A 251 12.76 -3.41 -10.83
N VAL A 252 12.85 -3.03 -9.56
CA VAL A 252 12.04 -1.95 -8.94
C VAL A 252 12.51 -0.52 -9.28
N ASN A 253 13.76 -0.34 -9.74
CA ASN A 253 14.31 0.97 -10.08
C ASN A 253 14.97 0.97 -11.49
N PRO A 254 14.24 0.61 -12.56
CA PRO A 254 14.82 0.35 -13.88
C PRO A 254 15.14 1.63 -14.68
N VAL A 255 15.28 2.78 -14.01
CA VAL A 255 15.23 4.13 -14.63
C VAL A 255 16.52 4.95 -14.48
N ILE A 256 17.53 4.43 -13.77
CA ILE A 256 18.76 5.18 -13.43
C ILE A 256 19.97 4.81 -14.28
N ILE A 257 20.05 3.57 -14.78
CA ILE A 257 21.20 3.11 -15.57
C ILE A 257 21.38 3.96 -16.83
N GLN A 258 22.62 4.33 -17.13
CA GLN A 258 22.98 5.14 -18.29
C GLN A 258 24.18 4.54 -19.02
N ARG A 259 24.33 4.85 -20.31
CA ARG A 259 25.51 4.48 -21.09
C ARG A 259 26.73 5.26 -20.59
N LEU A 260 27.86 4.58 -20.40
CA LEU A 260 29.13 5.22 -20.08
C LEU A 260 29.64 5.99 -21.31
N GLN A 261 30.01 7.25 -21.12
CA GLN A 261 30.52 8.12 -22.19
C GLN A 261 32.04 8.25 -22.15
N ASP A 262 32.59 8.41 -20.95
CA ASP A 262 34.02 8.61 -20.69
C ASP A 262 34.54 7.58 -19.67
N PHE A 263 35.81 7.19 -19.80
CA PHE A 263 36.50 6.35 -18.83
C PHE A 263 37.84 6.98 -18.43
N PRO A 264 38.18 7.08 -17.12
CA PRO A 264 37.36 6.69 -15.97
C PRO A 264 36.10 7.57 -15.79
N PRO A 265 35.06 7.11 -15.06
CA PRO A 265 33.85 7.89 -14.84
C PRO A 265 34.12 9.28 -14.22
N VAL A 266 33.45 10.30 -14.75
CA VAL A 266 33.67 11.71 -14.38
C VAL A 266 32.54 12.21 -13.47
N SER A 267 32.90 12.79 -12.32
CA SER A 267 31.96 13.47 -11.42
C SER A 267 31.60 14.87 -11.94
N LYS A 268 30.35 15.29 -11.71
CA LYS A 268 29.81 16.63 -12.02
C LYS A 268 29.75 17.54 -10.78
N LEU A 269 30.27 17.09 -9.63
CA LEU A 269 30.40 17.91 -8.43
C LEU A 269 31.42 19.04 -8.64
N ASP A 270 31.15 20.22 -8.08
CA ASP A 270 32.08 21.36 -8.14
C ASP A 270 33.42 21.02 -7.45
N PRO A 271 34.55 20.96 -8.18
CA PRO A 271 35.86 20.64 -7.59
C PRO A 271 36.33 21.65 -6.55
N ASN A 272 35.81 22.88 -6.55
CA ASN A 272 36.13 23.88 -5.52
C ASN A 272 35.44 23.58 -4.18
N ALA A 273 34.25 22.98 -4.23
CA ALA A 273 33.46 22.62 -3.05
C ALA A 273 33.78 21.19 -2.55
N TYR A 274 34.11 20.28 -3.45
CA TYR A 274 34.26 18.84 -3.18
C TYR A 274 35.65 18.28 -3.49
N GLY A 275 36.63 19.09 -3.92
CA GLY A 275 37.99 18.63 -4.21
C GLY A 275 38.09 17.62 -5.37
N ASP A 276 39.08 16.73 -5.31
CA ASP A 276 39.29 15.70 -6.34
C ASP A 276 38.25 14.58 -6.25
N GLN A 277 37.37 14.49 -7.25
CA GLN A 277 36.32 13.48 -7.36
C GLN A 277 36.57 12.52 -8.53
N THR A 278 37.83 12.39 -8.97
CA THR A 278 38.25 11.45 -10.03
C THR A 278 38.00 10.01 -9.59
N SER A 279 37.29 9.23 -10.42
CA SER A 279 37.02 7.82 -10.12
C SER A 279 38.32 7.02 -10.05
N SER A 280 38.43 6.16 -9.04
CA SER A 280 39.59 5.29 -8.82
C SER A 280 39.55 3.98 -9.62
N ILE A 281 38.53 3.76 -10.47
CA ILE A 281 38.45 2.59 -11.35
C ILE A 281 39.49 2.73 -12.47
N ARG A 282 40.43 1.79 -12.56
CA ARG A 282 41.53 1.81 -13.54
C ARG A 282 41.23 0.86 -14.69
N ALA A 283 41.88 1.06 -15.84
CA ALA A 283 41.71 0.19 -17.00
C ALA A 283 41.97 -1.29 -16.67
N THR A 284 43.05 -1.56 -15.92
CA THR A 284 43.43 -2.89 -15.43
C THR A 284 42.37 -3.60 -14.59
N ASP A 285 41.43 -2.86 -14.01
CA ASP A 285 40.38 -3.42 -13.16
C ASP A 285 39.23 -4.00 -14.00
N ILE A 286 39.10 -3.62 -15.28
CA ILE A 286 37.98 -4.04 -16.16
C ILE A 286 38.39 -4.61 -17.52
N GLU A 287 39.57 -4.29 -18.06
CA GLU A 287 39.96 -4.60 -19.45
C GLU A 287 39.85 -6.09 -19.82
N ASN A 288 40.15 -6.99 -18.87
CA ASN A 288 40.10 -8.45 -19.06
C ASN A 288 38.67 -9.03 -19.04
N SER A 289 37.63 -8.20 -18.90
CA SER A 289 36.22 -8.62 -18.78
C SER A 289 35.31 -8.04 -19.87
N LEU A 290 35.88 -7.44 -20.92
CA LEU A 290 35.18 -6.77 -22.04
C LEU A 290 35.05 -7.66 -23.29
N ASP A 291 35.11 -8.98 -23.10
CA ASP A 291 34.92 -10.01 -24.14
C ASP A 291 35.82 -9.83 -25.39
N GLY A 292 37.02 -9.28 -25.18
CA GLY A 292 38.05 -9.07 -26.20
C GLY A 292 38.20 -7.64 -26.71
N LEU A 293 37.27 -6.74 -26.38
CA LEU A 293 37.32 -5.32 -26.76
C LEU A 293 38.23 -4.52 -25.82
N THR A 294 38.87 -3.48 -26.36
CA THR A 294 39.43 -2.40 -25.52
C THR A 294 38.30 -1.55 -24.92
N ILE A 295 38.61 -0.77 -23.87
CA ILE A 295 37.65 0.15 -23.25
C ILE A 295 37.09 1.17 -24.26
N ASN A 296 37.94 1.68 -25.16
CA ASN A 296 37.54 2.65 -26.17
C ASN A 296 36.59 2.03 -27.22
N GLU A 297 36.89 0.82 -27.69
CA GLU A 297 35.99 0.08 -28.59
C GLU A 297 34.66 -0.23 -27.90
N ALA A 298 34.67 -0.67 -26.64
CA ALA A 298 33.46 -0.94 -25.88
C ALA A 298 32.60 0.32 -25.60
N ILE A 299 33.20 1.52 -25.46
CA ILE A 299 32.46 2.79 -25.41
C ILE A 299 31.86 3.13 -26.80
N GLN A 300 32.64 2.97 -27.88
CA GLN A 300 32.21 3.27 -29.25
C GLN A 300 31.09 2.34 -29.73
N GLU A 301 31.18 1.04 -29.41
CA GLU A 301 30.12 0.03 -29.62
C GLU A 301 28.93 0.20 -28.66
N LYS A 302 28.98 1.17 -27.73
CA LYS A 302 27.93 1.44 -26.72
C LYS A 302 27.66 0.25 -25.77
N LYS A 303 28.66 -0.59 -25.55
CA LYS A 303 28.60 -1.77 -24.67
C LYS A 303 28.92 -1.48 -23.21
N LEU A 304 29.44 -0.30 -22.85
CA LEU A 304 29.70 0.08 -21.46
C LEU A 304 28.60 0.96 -20.86
N PHE A 305 28.20 0.61 -19.64
CA PHE A 305 27.12 1.23 -18.87
C PHE A 305 27.55 1.52 -17.43
N ILE A 306 26.82 2.41 -16.78
CA ILE A 306 27.07 2.78 -15.39
C ILE A 306 25.75 2.98 -14.62
N LEU A 307 25.70 2.46 -13.39
CA LEU A 307 24.79 2.90 -12.35
C LEU A 307 25.57 3.83 -11.41
N ASP A 308 25.33 5.14 -11.51
CA ASP A 308 26.08 6.17 -10.78
C ASP A 308 25.19 6.82 -9.70
N HIS A 309 25.45 6.47 -8.44
CA HIS A 309 24.83 7.10 -7.26
C HIS A 309 25.79 8.10 -6.58
N HIS A 310 26.97 8.33 -7.13
CA HIS A 310 28.04 9.03 -6.43
C HIS A 310 27.69 10.50 -6.18
N ASP A 311 27.38 11.25 -7.22
CA ASP A 311 27.20 12.71 -7.13
C ASP A 311 25.95 13.09 -6.34
N ALA A 312 24.92 12.25 -6.35
CA ALA A 312 23.71 12.43 -5.56
C ALA A 312 23.93 12.20 -4.05
N LEU A 313 24.89 11.34 -3.69
CA LEU A 313 25.10 10.90 -2.31
C LEU A 313 26.32 11.51 -1.62
N MET A 314 27.40 11.80 -2.36
CA MET A 314 28.66 12.33 -1.80
C MET A 314 28.45 13.55 -0.86
N PRO A 315 27.61 14.55 -1.19
CA PRO A 315 27.32 15.69 -0.30
C PRO A 315 26.64 15.35 1.04
N TYR A 316 26.22 14.08 1.23
CA TYR A 316 25.52 13.60 2.42
C TYR A 316 26.26 12.49 3.16
N ILE A 317 27.27 11.84 2.56
CA ILE A 317 27.94 10.66 3.15
C ILE A 317 28.49 10.93 4.54
N SER A 318 29.20 12.04 4.76
CA SER A 318 29.76 12.39 6.07
C SER A 318 28.67 12.51 7.15
N ARG A 319 27.61 13.24 6.82
CA ARG A 319 26.45 13.47 7.70
C ARG A 319 25.72 12.17 8.02
N ILE A 320 25.45 11.33 7.02
CA ILE A 320 24.79 10.03 7.16
C ILE A 320 25.65 9.09 8.01
N ASN A 321 26.96 9.02 7.75
CA ASN A 321 27.90 8.17 8.47
C ASN A 321 28.16 8.63 9.91
N SER A 322 27.77 9.85 10.28
CA SER A 322 27.74 10.30 11.68
C SER A 322 26.63 9.62 12.51
N THR A 323 25.73 8.86 11.89
CA THR A 323 24.62 8.15 12.55
C THR A 323 24.98 6.66 12.79
N ASN A 324 23.99 5.81 13.07
CA ASN A 324 24.17 4.36 13.10
C ASN A 324 24.29 3.74 11.69
N THR A 325 23.92 4.47 10.63
CA THR A 325 24.19 4.09 9.24
C THR A 325 25.69 4.15 8.96
N LYS A 326 26.20 3.25 8.11
CA LYS A 326 27.55 3.26 7.53
C LYS A 326 27.41 2.90 6.06
N THR A 327 27.61 3.87 5.17
CA THR A 327 27.36 3.73 3.72
C THR A 327 28.43 4.47 2.92
N TYR A 328 28.38 4.29 1.62
CA TYR A 328 29.30 4.86 0.63
C TYR A 328 28.51 5.58 -0.45
N ALA A 329 29.17 6.45 -1.22
CA ALA A 329 28.71 6.92 -2.51
C ALA A 329 29.24 5.95 -3.58
N SER A 330 28.35 5.25 -4.29
CA SER A 330 28.74 4.13 -5.17
C SER A 330 28.64 4.43 -6.67
N ARG A 331 29.55 3.80 -7.44
CA ARG A 331 29.44 3.63 -8.89
C ARG A 331 29.55 2.15 -9.24
N THR A 332 28.75 1.68 -10.20
CA THR A 332 28.88 0.32 -10.75
C THR A 332 29.06 0.41 -12.25
N LEU A 333 30.15 -0.15 -12.79
CA LEU A 333 30.32 -0.33 -14.23
C LEU A 333 29.76 -1.67 -14.68
N LEU A 334 29.12 -1.68 -15.85
CA LEU A 334 28.53 -2.86 -16.47
C LEU A 334 28.90 -2.95 -17.95
N PHE A 335 28.96 -4.18 -18.46
CA PHE A 335 29.18 -4.51 -19.87
C PHE A 335 27.95 -5.21 -20.45
N LEU A 336 27.52 -4.80 -21.64
CA LEU A 336 26.52 -5.50 -22.43
C LEU A 336 27.18 -6.62 -23.23
N GLN A 337 26.82 -7.85 -22.89
CA GLN A 337 27.29 -9.06 -23.56
C GLN A 337 26.54 -9.26 -24.87
N ASP A 338 27.14 -9.96 -25.82
CA ASP A 338 26.53 -10.25 -27.14
C ASP A 338 25.23 -11.09 -27.05
N ASP A 339 24.92 -11.65 -25.87
CA ASP A 339 23.68 -12.36 -25.58
C ASP A 339 22.53 -11.47 -25.07
N GLY A 340 22.73 -10.14 -25.06
CA GLY A 340 21.77 -9.12 -24.65
C GLY A 340 21.72 -8.85 -23.14
N THR A 341 22.49 -9.56 -22.31
CA THR A 341 22.48 -9.38 -20.85
C THR A 341 23.60 -8.46 -20.36
N LEU A 342 23.38 -7.81 -19.20
CA LEU A 342 24.40 -7.00 -18.54
C LEU A 342 25.24 -7.83 -17.56
N LYS A 343 26.56 -7.61 -17.57
CA LYS A 343 27.56 -8.18 -16.67
C LYS A 343 28.21 -7.06 -15.86
N PRO A 344 28.16 -7.06 -14.52
CA PRO A 344 28.86 -6.06 -13.71
C PRO A 344 30.38 -6.29 -13.80
N LEU A 345 31.15 -5.21 -13.94
CA LEU A 345 32.60 -5.20 -14.12
C LEU A 345 33.36 -4.77 -12.87
N ALA A 346 32.89 -3.71 -12.22
CA ALA A 346 33.53 -3.12 -11.06
C ALA A 346 32.51 -2.31 -10.24
N ILE A 347 32.72 -2.25 -8.93
CA ILE A 347 32.01 -1.36 -7.99
C ILE A 347 33.04 -0.47 -7.30
N GLU A 348 32.88 0.84 -7.46
CA GLU A 348 33.59 1.84 -6.67
C GLU A 348 32.73 2.21 -5.45
N LEU A 349 33.31 2.14 -4.24
CA LEU A 349 32.70 2.62 -3.00
C LEU A 349 33.53 3.78 -2.45
N SER A 350 32.93 4.99 -2.48
CA SER A 350 33.61 6.25 -2.18
C SER A 350 33.16 6.82 -0.83
N LEU A 351 34.11 7.39 -0.09
CA LEU A 351 33.87 8.22 1.09
C LEU A 351 34.47 9.61 0.87
N PRO A 352 33.94 10.67 1.52
CA PRO A 352 34.65 11.94 1.64
C PRO A 352 36.04 11.75 2.26
N HIS A 353 37.02 12.52 1.80
CA HIS A 353 38.37 12.48 2.34
C HIS A 353 38.37 12.77 3.85
N PRO A 354 39.21 12.09 4.68
CA PRO A 354 39.18 12.24 6.14
C PRO A 354 39.43 13.65 6.70
N GLN A 355 39.96 14.56 5.89
CA GLN A 355 40.17 15.97 6.25
C GLN A 355 38.97 16.89 5.94
N GLY A 356 37.94 16.38 5.27
CA GLY A 356 36.74 17.11 4.87
C GLY A 356 36.37 16.89 3.40
N GLU A 357 35.11 17.12 3.05
CA GLU A 357 34.54 16.95 1.70
C GLU A 357 35.28 17.79 0.65
N GLN A 358 35.80 18.96 1.01
CA GLN A 358 36.59 19.83 0.13
C GLN A 358 37.95 19.26 -0.31
N HIS A 359 38.38 18.11 0.22
CA HIS A 359 39.64 17.45 -0.13
C HIS A 359 39.47 16.25 -1.08
N GLY A 360 38.27 16.02 -1.63
CA GLY A 360 38.04 14.94 -2.58
C GLY A 360 37.38 13.70 -1.99
N ALA A 361 37.32 12.66 -2.82
CA ALA A 361 36.89 11.32 -2.44
C ALA A 361 38.09 10.42 -2.10
N VAL A 362 37.87 9.46 -1.20
CA VAL A 362 38.73 8.28 -1.04
C VAL A 362 37.89 7.05 -1.36
N SER A 363 38.24 6.40 -2.45
CA SER A 363 37.50 5.28 -3.00
C SER A 363 38.20 3.94 -2.78
N LYS A 364 37.40 2.87 -2.76
CA LYS A 364 37.88 1.49 -2.95
C LYS A 364 37.13 0.86 -4.12
N VAL A 365 37.87 0.18 -4.99
CA VAL A 365 37.32 -0.54 -6.15
C VAL A 365 37.27 -2.03 -5.83
N PHE A 366 36.14 -2.65 -6.14
CA PHE A 366 35.88 -4.07 -5.99
C PHE A 366 35.49 -4.65 -7.35
N VAL A 367 36.02 -5.82 -7.68
CA VAL A 367 35.76 -6.53 -8.94
C VAL A 367 35.09 -7.89 -8.67
N PRO A 368 34.34 -8.46 -9.62
CA PRO A 368 33.70 -9.77 -9.49
C PRO A 368 34.66 -10.87 -9.04
N ALA A 369 34.24 -11.62 -8.03
CA ALA A 369 34.95 -12.79 -7.53
C ALA A 369 33.95 -13.92 -7.20
N LYS A 370 34.29 -15.15 -7.57
CA LYS A 370 33.40 -16.32 -7.43
C LYS A 370 33.70 -17.22 -6.24
N GLU A 371 34.90 -17.11 -5.66
CA GLU A 371 35.35 -17.99 -4.57
C GLU A 371 35.90 -17.24 -3.34
N GLY A 372 35.92 -17.95 -2.20
CA GLY A 372 36.55 -17.52 -0.95
C GLY A 372 36.00 -16.23 -0.33
N SER A 373 36.86 -15.55 0.44
CA SER A 373 36.52 -14.26 1.05
C SER A 373 36.32 -13.14 0.01
N ALA A 374 37.00 -13.22 -1.14
CA ALA A 374 36.84 -12.26 -2.23
C ALA A 374 35.40 -12.23 -2.77
N ALA A 375 34.77 -13.38 -2.99
CA ALA A 375 33.36 -13.45 -3.38
C ALA A 375 32.40 -12.88 -2.33
N SER A 376 32.75 -13.03 -1.05
CA SER A 376 31.96 -12.49 0.06
C SER A 376 32.10 -10.97 0.20
N VAL A 377 33.29 -10.43 -0.10
CA VAL A 377 33.55 -8.99 -0.24
C VAL A 377 32.80 -8.42 -1.46
N TRP A 378 32.83 -9.10 -2.61
CA TRP A 378 32.08 -8.72 -3.81
C TRP A 378 30.56 -8.69 -3.54
N GLN A 379 30.02 -9.70 -2.86
CA GLN A 379 28.60 -9.73 -2.48
C GLN A 379 28.23 -8.60 -1.50
N LEU A 380 29.14 -8.18 -0.61
CA LEU A 380 28.95 -6.97 0.19
C LEU A 380 29.01 -5.69 -0.65
N ALA A 381 29.90 -5.59 -1.64
CA ALA A 381 29.98 -4.43 -2.53
C ALA A 381 28.64 -4.22 -3.27
N LYS A 382 28.08 -5.30 -3.85
CA LYS A 382 26.73 -5.29 -4.45
C LYS A 382 25.64 -4.87 -3.45
N ALA A 383 25.75 -5.26 -2.18
CA ALA A 383 24.80 -4.84 -1.15
C ALA A 383 24.88 -3.33 -0.81
N TYR A 384 26.06 -2.71 -0.83
CA TYR A 384 26.18 -1.25 -0.66
C TYR A 384 25.55 -0.49 -1.83
N VAL A 385 25.75 -0.98 -3.07
CA VAL A 385 25.07 -0.43 -4.26
C VAL A 385 23.55 -0.59 -4.11
N ALA A 386 23.05 -1.75 -3.70
CA ALA A 386 21.62 -1.97 -3.48
C ALA A 386 21.04 -1.10 -2.33
N VAL A 387 21.84 -0.73 -1.32
CA VAL A 387 21.45 0.27 -0.29
C VAL A 387 21.34 1.66 -0.88
N ASN A 388 22.34 2.11 -1.66
CA ASN A 388 22.30 3.38 -2.39
C ASN A 388 21.05 3.44 -3.28
N ASP A 389 20.88 2.43 -4.13
CA ASP A 389 19.80 2.35 -5.10
C ASP A 389 18.42 2.24 -4.46
N SER A 390 18.27 1.54 -3.32
CA SER A 390 16.99 1.49 -2.59
C SER A 390 16.64 2.82 -1.92
N GLY A 391 17.63 3.58 -1.43
CA GLY A 391 17.39 4.92 -0.91
C GLY A 391 17.07 5.94 -2.01
N TYR A 392 17.78 5.88 -3.14
CA TYR A 392 17.53 6.72 -4.31
C TYR A 392 16.16 6.42 -4.93
N HIS A 393 15.83 5.13 -5.12
CA HIS A 393 14.52 4.66 -5.58
C HIS A 393 13.38 5.28 -4.76
N GLN A 394 13.40 5.09 -3.45
CA GLN A 394 12.31 5.54 -2.58
C GLN A 394 12.16 7.07 -2.57
N LEU A 395 13.27 7.82 -2.57
CA LEU A 395 13.26 9.27 -2.36
C LEU A 395 13.25 10.13 -3.63
N VAL A 396 13.72 9.57 -4.75
CA VAL A 396 13.85 10.26 -6.03
C VAL A 396 12.95 9.61 -7.06
N SER A 397 13.24 8.39 -7.51
CA SER A 397 12.50 7.73 -8.59
C SER A 397 11.00 7.59 -8.28
N HIS A 398 10.68 7.18 -7.05
CA HIS A 398 9.33 7.04 -6.55
C HIS A 398 8.82 8.38 -5.99
N TRP A 399 9.23 8.78 -4.77
CA TRP A 399 8.65 9.96 -4.12
C TRP A 399 8.76 11.26 -4.93
N LEU A 400 9.95 11.62 -5.42
CA LEU A 400 10.12 12.91 -6.11
C LEU A 400 9.48 12.90 -7.49
N HIS A 401 9.94 12.02 -8.38
CA HIS A 401 9.62 12.03 -9.81
C HIS A 401 8.21 11.54 -10.15
N SER A 402 7.43 11.06 -9.18
CA SER A 402 5.99 10.83 -9.35
C SER A 402 5.17 11.64 -8.34
N HIS A 403 5.06 11.16 -7.09
CA HIS A 403 4.21 11.74 -6.05
C HIS A 403 4.36 13.26 -5.88
N ALA A 404 5.59 13.74 -5.66
CA ALA A 404 5.83 15.15 -5.31
C ALA A 404 5.75 16.10 -6.51
N VAL A 405 6.23 15.70 -7.70
CA VAL A 405 6.13 16.54 -8.90
C VAL A 405 4.73 16.56 -9.51
N ILE A 406 3.87 15.55 -9.28
CA ILE A 406 2.51 15.53 -9.83
C ILE A 406 1.53 16.36 -8.99
N GLU A 407 1.68 16.44 -7.66
CA GLU A 407 0.75 17.19 -6.78
C GLU A 407 0.52 18.67 -7.21
N PRO A 408 1.54 19.44 -7.65
CA PRO A 408 1.35 20.75 -8.27
C PRO A 408 0.38 20.79 -9.45
N PHE A 409 0.47 19.83 -10.38
CA PHE A 409 -0.44 19.73 -11.54
C PHE A 409 -1.87 19.44 -11.08
N VAL A 410 -2.06 18.58 -10.07
CA VAL A 410 -3.38 18.34 -9.47
C VAL A 410 -3.99 19.63 -8.93
N ILE A 411 -3.20 20.39 -8.17
CA ILE A 411 -3.62 21.62 -7.51
C ILE A 411 -4.02 22.69 -8.55
N ALA A 412 -3.16 22.97 -9.53
CA ALA A 412 -3.44 23.96 -10.57
C ALA A 412 -4.64 23.56 -11.44
N THR A 413 -4.77 22.27 -11.79
CA THR A 413 -5.91 21.76 -12.58
C THR A 413 -7.25 22.05 -11.91
N HIS A 414 -7.37 21.84 -10.59
CA HIS A 414 -8.62 22.14 -9.87
C HIS A 414 -8.83 23.62 -9.56
N ARG A 415 -7.82 24.48 -9.77
CA ARG A 415 -7.88 25.92 -9.46
C ARG A 415 -8.14 26.79 -10.67
N GLN A 416 -7.61 26.39 -11.84
CA GLN A 416 -7.60 27.22 -13.05
C GLN A 416 -8.46 26.64 -14.17
N LEU A 417 -8.68 25.31 -14.21
CA LEU A 417 -9.52 24.68 -15.22
C LEU A 417 -10.90 24.33 -14.62
N SER A 418 -11.95 24.77 -15.30
CA SER A 418 -13.34 24.42 -15.00
C SER A 418 -13.57 22.91 -15.13
N ILE A 419 -14.53 22.35 -14.37
CA ILE A 419 -14.93 20.93 -14.51
C ILE A 419 -15.48 20.59 -15.90
N LEU A 420 -15.81 21.61 -16.71
CA LEU A 420 -16.25 21.49 -18.09
C LEU A 420 -15.08 21.54 -19.10
N HIS A 421 -13.92 22.05 -18.68
CA HIS A 421 -12.76 22.26 -19.56
C HIS A 421 -12.23 20.92 -20.10
N PRO A 422 -11.89 20.82 -21.40
CA PRO A 422 -11.43 19.55 -21.98
C PRO A 422 -10.17 19.02 -21.29
N ILE A 423 -9.17 19.86 -21.04
CA ILE A 423 -7.94 19.45 -20.34
C ILE A 423 -8.19 19.06 -18.87
N TYR A 424 -9.23 19.61 -18.20
CA TYR A 424 -9.64 19.10 -16.89
C TYR A 424 -10.18 17.67 -17.01
N LYS A 425 -11.09 17.42 -17.97
CA LYS A 425 -11.67 16.10 -18.21
C LYS A 425 -10.61 15.06 -18.56
N LEU A 426 -9.63 15.42 -19.39
CA LEU A 426 -8.50 14.57 -19.77
C LEU A 426 -7.63 14.20 -18.57
N LEU A 427 -7.21 15.18 -17.76
CA LEU A 427 -6.22 14.95 -16.70
C LEU A 427 -6.81 14.44 -15.39
N LYS A 428 -8.07 14.78 -15.08
CA LYS A 428 -8.70 14.48 -13.78
C LYS A 428 -8.66 13.00 -13.36
N PRO A 429 -8.90 11.99 -14.23
CA PRO A 429 -8.81 10.58 -13.86
C PRO A 429 -7.43 10.18 -13.33
N HIS A 430 -6.37 10.71 -13.93
CA HIS A 430 -4.98 10.42 -13.57
C HIS A 430 -4.54 11.05 -12.23
N PHE A 431 -5.37 11.88 -11.62
CA PHE A 431 -5.12 12.52 -10.33
C PHE A 431 -5.92 11.91 -9.18
N LYS A 432 -6.54 10.74 -9.40
CA LYS A 432 -7.25 9.99 -8.36
C LYS A 432 -6.31 9.67 -7.20
N ASP A 433 -6.78 9.93 -5.99
CA ASP A 433 -6.11 9.68 -4.70
C ASP A 433 -4.72 10.34 -4.45
N THR A 434 -4.08 10.97 -5.45
CA THR A 434 -2.70 11.54 -5.33
C THR A 434 -2.54 12.49 -4.15
N MET A 435 -3.41 13.49 -4.00
CA MET A 435 -3.35 14.43 -2.87
C MET A 435 -3.62 13.76 -1.52
N HIS A 436 -4.46 12.71 -1.50
CA HIS A 436 -4.80 11.98 -0.29
C HIS A 436 -3.61 11.16 0.20
N ILE A 437 -3.01 10.35 -0.67
CA ILE A 437 -1.83 9.54 -0.33
C ILE A 437 -0.63 10.42 0.01
N ASN A 438 -0.42 11.55 -0.68
CA ASN A 438 0.64 12.50 -0.35
C ASN A 438 0.43 13.17 1.02
N ALA A 439 -0.81 13.50 1.39
CA ALA A 439 -1.11 14.03 2.72
C ALA A 439 -0.85 12.99 3.83
N LEU A 440 -1.23 11.73 3.61
CA LEU A 440 -0.91 10.63 4.53
C LEU A 440 0.61 10.39 4.63
N ALA A 441 1.32 10.42 3.50
CA ALA A 441 2.76 10.28 3.45
C ALA A 441 3.46 11.39 4.24
N ARG A 442 3.06 12.66 4.05
CA ARG A 442 3.55 13.82 4.83
C ARG A 442 3.32 13.66 6.34
N HIS A 443 2.25 12.98 6.76
CA HIS A 443 1.95 12.79 8.18
C HIS A 443 2.69 11.59 8.80
N LEU A 444 2.70 10.43 8.13
CA LEU A 444 3.11 9.15 8.70
C LEU A 444 4.44 8.59 8.15
N LEU A 445 4.72 8.85 6.87
CA LEU A 445 5.84 8.21 6.16
C LEU A 445 7.10 9.07 6.18
N ILE A 446 7.03 10.28 5.63
CA ILE A 446 8.17 11.19 5.41
C ILE A 446 8.30 12.30 6.47
N SER A 447 7.46 12.26 7.51
CA SER A 447 7.56 13.15 8.67
C SER A 447 8.83 12.88 9.50
N ALA A 448 9.24 13.85 10.31
CA ALA A 448 10.36 13.69 11.24
C ALA A 448 10.07 12.56 12.26
N GLY A 449 10.90 11.52 12.25
CA GLY A 449 10.66 10.28 12.98
C GLY A 449 9.49 9.45 12.45
N GLY A 450 9.10 9.63 11.18
CA GLY A 450 8.12 8.83 10.43
C GLY A 450 8.63 7.40 10.13
N VAL A 451 8.01 6.70 9.19
CA VAL A 451 8.47 5.35 8.81
C VAL A 451 9.73 5.40 7.95
N LEU A 452 9.79 6.29 6.94
CA LEU A 452 10.89 6.35 5.99
C LEU A 452 12.23 6.66 6.67
N GLU A 453 12.27 7.67 7.56
CA GLU A 453 13.49 7.99 8.32
C GLU A 453 14.01 6.84 9.22
N LYS A 454 13.18 5.82 9.49
CA LYS A 454 13.57 4.64 10.26
C LYS A 454 14.01 3.47 9.38
N THR A 455 13.59 3.42 8.11
CA THR A 455 13.73 2.24 7.25
C THR A 455 14.73 2.42 6.11
N VAL A 456 15.09 3.64 5.70
CA VAL A 456 16.12 3.89 4.66
C VAL A 456 17.38 4.59 5.21
N PHE A 457 18.51 4.37 4.55
CA PHE A 457 19.84 4.75 5.02
C PHE A 457 20.05 6.25 5.31
N PRO A 458 19.46 7.23 4.59
CA PRO A 458 19.70 8.65 4.88
C PRO A 458 19.05 9.11 6.19
N GLY A 459 18.06 8.36 6.70
CA GLY A 459 17.35 8.69 7.95
C GLY A 459 16.78 10.11 7.93
N LYS A 460 17.14 10.93 8.91
CA LYS A 460 16.73 12.34 9.02
C LYS A 460 17.20 13.27 7.88
N PHE A 461 18.04 12.78 6.97
CA PHE A 461 18.56 13.52 5.82
C PHE A 461 17.80 13.19 4.52
N SER A 462 16.79 12.33 4.58
CA SER A 462 16.06 11.83 3.41
C SER A 462 15.43 12.94 2.57
N MET A 463 14.70 13.86 3.19
CA MET A 463 13.95 14.89 2.46
C MET A 463 14.84 16.01 1.89
N GLU A 464 15.93 16.36 2.56
CA GLU A 464 16.91 17.32 2.00
C GLU A 464 17.68 16.71 0.82
N MET A 465 17.94 15.40 0.82
CA MET A 465 18.57 14.70 -0.31
C MET A 465 17.64 14.66 -1.53
N SER A 466 16.35 14.38 -1.33
CA SER A 466 15.31 14.49 -2.38
C SER A 466 15.25 15.92 -2.97
N ALA A 467 15.22 16.95 -2.11
CA ALA A 467 15.22 18.36 -2.52
C ALA A 467 16.54 18.80 -3.21
N PHE A 468 17.68 18.17 -2.90
CA PHE A 468 18.94 18.40 -3.60
C PHE A 468 18.87 17.91 -5.05
N THR A 469 18.37 16.69 -5.27
CA THR A 469 18.20 16.14 -6.62
C THR A 469 17.20 16.93 -7.46
N TYR A 470 16.13 17.46 -6.86
CA TYR A 470 15.13 18.29 -7.53
C TYR A 470 15.72 19.52 -8.25
N LYS A 471 16.86 20.06 -7.81
CA LYS A 471 17.54 21.20 -8.48
C LYS A 471 17.92 20.92 -9.93
N SER A 472 18.09 19.64 -10.27
CA SER A 472 18.47 19.12 -11.59
C SER A 472 17.31 18.42 -12.31
N TRP A 473 16.09 18.50 -11.76
CA TRP A 473 14.88 18.02 -12.42
C TRP A 473 14.51 18.94 -13.60
N VAL A 474 13.98 18.34 -14.67
CA VAL A 474 13.68 18.99 -15.94
C VAL A 474 12.40 18.35 -16.48
N PHE A 475 11.35 19.15 -16.70
CA PHE A 475 10.03 18.61 -17.07
C PHE A 475 10.03 17.89 -18.44
N PRO A 476 10.58 18.45 -19.54
CA PRO A 476 10.65 17.72 -20.81
C PRO A 476 11.43 16.40 -20.74
N ASP A 477 12.47 16.32 -19.90
CA ASP A 477 13.26 15.10 -19.70
C ASP A 477 12.48 13.99 -18.97
N GLN A 478 11.25 14.25 -18.50
CA GLN A 478 10.37 13.22 -17.94
C GLN A 478 9.60 12.45 -19.01
N ALA A 479 9.64 12.89 -20.28
CA ALA A 479 9.17 12.11 -21.41
C ALA A 479 10.06 10.87 -21.59
N LEU A 480 9.49 9.66 -21.68
CA LEU A 480 10.28 8.43 -21.79
C LEU A 480 11.25 8.44 -22.99
N PRO A 481 10.86 8.89 -24.20
CA PRO A 481 11.80 9.05 -25.31
C PRO A 481 12.99 9.96 -24.99
N ALA A 482 12.74 11.09 -24.33
CA ALA A 482 13.77 12.07 -23.97
C ALA A 482 14.71 11.53 -22.89
N ASP A 483 14.18 10.87 -21.85
CA ASP A 483 14.96 10.20 -20.81
C ASP A 483 15.89 9.12 -21.39
N LEU A 484 15.37 8.25 -22.26
CA LEU A 484 16.17 7.19 -22.90
C LEU A 484 17.30 7.74 -23.77
N LEU A 485 17.04 8.82 -24.52
CA LEU A 485 18.07 9.54 -25.28
C LEU A 485 19.11 10.19 -24.35
N LYS A 486 18.65 10.90 -23.30
CA LYS A 486 19.50 11.61 -22.32
C LYS A 486 20.43 10.67 -21.56
N ARG A 487 19.94 9.50 -21.14
CA ARG A 487 20.74 8.43 -20.51
C ARG A 487 21.59 7.65 -21.52
N GLY A 488 21.47 7.93 -22.82
CA GLY A 488 22.19 7.23 -23.89
C GLY A 488 21.76 5.76 -24.07
N MET A 489 20.56 5.42 -23.59
CA MET A 489 19.95 4.08 -23.68
C MET A 489 19.20 3.86 -25.00
N ALA A 490 18.96 4.93 -25.76
CA ALA A 490 18.45 4.91 -27.13
C ALA A 490 19.27 5.85 -28.03
N VAL A 491 19.11 5.71 -29.34
CA VAL A 491 19.46 6.72 -30.35
C VAL A 491 18.27 6.98 -31.25
N GLN A 492 18.18 8.20 -31.79
CA GLN A 492 17.13 8.56 -32.73
C GLN A 492 17.34 7.86 -34.07
N ASP A 493 16.33 7.12 -34.52
CA ASP A 493 16.34 6.37 -35.77
C ASP A 493 14.89 6.18 -36.25
N SER A 494 14.50 6.92 -37.29
CA SER A 494 13.14 6.90 -37.84
C SER A 494 12.79 5.61 -38.58
N SER A 495 13.73 4.66 -38.73
CA SER A 495 13.44 3.33 -39.28
C SER A 495 12.94 2.33 -38.22
N TYR A 496 13.06 2.67 -36.93
CA TYR A 496 12.57 1.87 -35.81
C TYR A 496 11.21 2.39 -35.29
N PRO A 497 10.40 1.54 -34.64
CA PRO A 497 9.20 1.97 -33.92
C PRO A 497 9.49 3.12 -32.95
N HIS A 498 8.53 4.02 -32.78
CA HIS A 498 8.64 5.19 -31.90
C HIS A 498 9.80 6.15 -32.25
N GLY A 499 10.41 6.01 -33.44
CA GLY A 499 11.55 6.81 -33.89
C GLY A 499 12.85 6.60 -33.10
N LEU A 500 12.93 5.50 -32.31
CA LEU A 500 14.05 5.21 -31.42
C LEU A 500 14.58 3.80 -31.61
N LYS A 501 15.90 3.69 -31.79
CA LYS A 501 16.63 2.42 -31.63
C LYS A 501 17.20 2.34 -30.22
N LEU A 502 16.71 1.39 -29.42
CA LEU A 502 17.30 1.07 -28.12
C LEU A 502 18.73 0.55 -28.29
N VAL A 503 19.62 0.91 -27.36
CA VAL A 503 21.00 0.39 -27.30
C VAL A 503 21.04 -1.01 -26.67
N ILE A 504 20.12 -1.28 -25.73
CA ILE A 504 19.85 -2.62 -25.20
C ILE A 504 18.47 -3.03 -25.71
N GLU A 505 18.42 -3.95 -26.69
CA GLU A 505 17.17 -4.34 -27.35
C GLU A 505 16.16 -5.00 -26.40
N ASP A 506 16.63 -5.86 -25.48
CA ASP A 506 15.80 -6.41 -24.39
C ASP A 506 16.01 -5.62 -23.09
N TYR A 507 15.53 -4.36 -23.06
CA TYR A 507 15.43 -3.53 -21.85
C TYR A 507 13.96 -3.44 -21.42
N PRO A 508 13.46 -4.32 -20.54
CA PRO A 508 12.02 -4.53 -20.35
C PRO A 508 11.21 -3.28 -20.02
N TYR A 509 11.71 -2.41 -19.13
CA TYR A 509 11.06 -1.12 -18.84
C TYR A 509 10.95 -0.22 -20.08
N ALA A 510 12.01 -0.11 -20.88
CA ALA A 510 12.03 0.77 -22.05
C ALA A 510 11.17 0.22 -23.20
N VAL A 511 11.24 -1.09 -23.47
CA VAL A 511 10.48 -1.71 -24.58
C VAL A 511 8.97 -1.69 -24.29
N ASP A 512 8.55 -2.00 -23.07
CA ASP A 512 7.12 -1.98 -22.71
C ASP A 512 6.64 -0.52 -22.53
N GLY A 513 7.50 0.34 -21.97
CA GLY A 513 7.18 1.73 -21.72
C GLY A 513 6.98 2.54 -22.99
N LEU A 514 7.75 2.28 -24.06
CA LEU A 514 7.62 3.01 -25.33
C LEU A 514 6.29 2.70 -26.04
N GLU A 515 5.80 1.47 -25.98
CA GLU A 515 4.47 1.13 -26.51
C GLU A 515 3.35 1.87 -25.74
N ILE A 516 3.46 1.97 -24.41
CA ILE A 516 2.48 2.67 -23.57
C ILE A 516 2.58 4.19 -23.76
N TRP A 517 3.80 4.73 -23.89
CA TRP A 517 4.04 6.12 -24.22
C TRP A 517 3.35 6.50 -25.54
N GLU A 518 3.58 5.73 -26.61
CA GLU A 518 2.95 5.96 -27.92
C GLU A 518 1.42 5.87 -27.85
N ALA A 519 0.88 4.93 -27.06
CA ALA A 519 -0.57 4.84 -26.85
C ALA A 519 -1.13 6.08 -26.15
N ILE A 520 -0.47 6.58 -25.09
CA ILE A 520 -0.86 7.81 -24.38
C ILE A 520 -0.73 9.02 -25.32
N GLU A 521 0.38 9.13 -26.03
CA GLU A 521 0.64 10.25 -26.95
C GLU A 521 -0.38 10.30 -28.10
N THR A 522 -0.74 9.14 -28.66
CA THR A 522 -1.79 9.03 -29.68
C THR A 522 -3.15 9.47 -29.11
N TRP A 523 -3.54 8.96 -27.93
CA TRP A 523 -4.76 9.35 -27.24
C TRP A 523 -4.85 10.86 -26.99
N VAL A 524 -3.81 11.44 -26.39
CA VAL A 524 -3.73 12.88 -26.09
C VAL A 524 -3.72 13.70 -27.38
N THR A 525 -3.06 13.23 -28.44
CA THR A 525 -3.04 13.89 -29.76
C THR A 525 -4.43 13.91 -30.40
N GLU A 526 -5.15 12.79 -30.42
CA GLU A 526 -6.52 12.74 -30.95
C GLU A 526 -7.47 13.62 -30.12
N TYR A 527 -7.38 13.55 -28.80
CA TYR A 527 -8.21 14.34 -27.88
C TYR A 527 -7.96 15.85 -28.01
N CYS A 528 -6.69 16.29 -27.95
CA CYS A 528 -6.36 17.72 -28.02
C CYS A 528 -6.66 18.31 -29.39
N ASN A 529 -6.43 17.58 -30.50
CA ASN A 529 -6.75 18.08 -31.84
C ASN A 529 -8.27 18.20 -32.12
N PHE A 530 -9.13 17.50 -31.37
CA PHE A 530 -10.57 17.66 -31.45
C PHE A 530 -11.03 19.01 -30.86
N TYR A 531 -10.50 19.41 -29.69
CA TYR A 531 -10.88 20.66 -29.02
C TYR A 531 -10.07 21.88 -29.50
N TYR A 532 -8.79 21.69 -29.83
CA TYR A 532 -7.89 22.75 -30.31
C TYR A 532 -7.50 22.45 -31.77
N THR A 533 -8.15 23.14 -32.71
CA THR A 533 -7.93 22.91 -34.15
C THR A 533 -6.73 23.70 -34.70
N SER A 534 -6.23 24.68 -33.95
CA SER A 534 -5.06 25.50 -34.28
C SER A 534 -4.26 25.86 -33.02
N SER A 535 -3.06 26.43 -33.17
CA SER A 535 -2.24 26.86 -32.02
C SER A 535 -2.76 28.15 -31.39
N GLU A 536 -3.36 29.02 -32.19
CA GLU A 536 -4.01 30.27 -31.75
C GLU A 536 -5.09 29.97 -30.70
N MET A 537 -5.87 28.89 -30.88
CA MET A 537 -6.85 28.43 -29.87
C MET A 537 -6.22 28.04 -28.52
N VAL A 538 -4.93 27.65 -28.50
CA VAL A 538 -4.20 27.31 -27.26
C VAL A 538 -3.69 28.60 -26.59
N GLU A 539 -3.17 29.55 -27.38
CA GLU A 539 -2.70 30.85 -26.89
C GLU A 539 -3.85 31.76 -26.39
N GLU A 540 -5.05 31.66 -26.99
CA GLU A 540 -6.25 32.42 -26.60
C GLU A 540 -7.06 31.81 -25.42
N ASP A 541 -6.70 30.61 -24.94
CA ASP A 541 -7.40 29.93 -23.85
C ASP A 541 -6.94 30.43 -22.46
N ASP A 542 -7.64 31.44 -21.93
CA ASP A 542 -7.35 32.04 -20.62
C ASP A 542 -7.31 31.02 -19.45
N GLU A 543 -8.14 29.97 -19.44
CA GLU A 543 -8.10 28.95 -18.36
C GLU A 543 -6.80 28.14 -18.47
N LEU A 544 -6.44 27.70 -19.67
CA LEU A 544 -5.21 26.95 -19.95
C LEU A 544 -3.93 27.77 -19.73
N GLN A 545 -3.92 29.05 -20.14
CA GLN A 545 -2.80 29.96 -19.91
C GLN A 545 -2.58 30.20 -18.40
N ASN A 546 -3.64 30.42 -17.63
CA ASN A 546 -3.52 30.59 -16.18
C ASN A 546 -3.14 29.29 -15.46
N TRP A 547 -3.63 28.13 -15.92
CA TRP A 547 -3.22 26.80 -15.45
C TRP A 547 -1.72 26.58 -15.59
N TRP A 548 -1.17 26.73 -16.80
CA TRP A 548 0.26 26.53 -17.05
C TRP A 548 1.12 27.55 -16.30
N LYS A 549 0.68 28.80 -16.25
CA LYS A 549 1.34 29.88 -15.50
C LYS A 549 1.38 29.61 -13.99
N GLU A 550 0.34 29.05 -13.39
CA GLU A 550 0.35 28.68 -11.97
C GLU A 550 1.25 27.45 -11.71
N ILE A 551 1.22 26.43 -12.58
CA ILE A 551 2.14 25.28 -12.51
C ILE A 551 3.59 25.76 -12.49
N ARG A 552 3.96 26.61 -13.45
CA ARG A 552 5.35 27.10 -13.60
C ARG A 552 5.77 28.00 -12.44
N ASN A 553 4.97 29.00 -12.09
CA ASN A 553 5.40 30.08 -11.19
C ASN A 553 5.15 29.81 -9.70
N GLU A 554 4.12 29.03 -9.36
CA GLU A 554 3.78 28.70 -7.97
C GLU A 554 4.05 27.21 -7.68
N GLY A 555 3.51 26.31 -8.50
CA GLY A 555 3.60 24.86 -8.30
C GLY A 555 5.03 24.32 -8.31
N HIS A 556 5.81 24.74 -9.31
CA HIS A 556 7.25 24.49 -9.46
C HIS A 556 8.05 25.80 -9.39
N GLY A 557 7.60 26.78 -8.59
CA GLY A 557 8.12 28.16 -8.58
C GLY A 557 9.63 28.34 -8.34
N ASP A 558 10.27 27.37 -7.67
CA ASP A 558 11.73 27.30 -7.49
C ASP A 558 12.50 27.07 -8.80
N LEU A 559 11.83 26.55 -9.83
CA LEU A 559 12.39 26.25 -11.16
C LEU A 559 11.73 27.08 -12.29
N LYS A 560 10.85 28.05 -11.98
CA LYS A 560 10.11 28.86 -12.99
C LYS A 560 11.01 29.56 -14.02
N ASP A 561 12.23 29.94 -13.60
CA ASP A 561 13.20 30.69 -14.38
C ASP A 561 14.08 29.79 -15.28
N ARG A 562 13.83 28.46 -15.27
CA ARG A 562 14.53 27.52 -16.15
C ARG A 562 14.06 27.66 -17.61
N PRO A 563 14.97 27.62 -18.60
CA PRO A 563 14.64 27.88 -20.01
C PRO A 563 13.91 26.73 -20.72
N TRP A 564 13.76 25.57 -20.07
CA TRP A 564 13.09 24.39 -20.63
C TRP A 564 11.58 24.36 -20.39
N TRP A 565 11.01 25.34 -19.68
CA TRP A 565 9.56 25.50 -19.62
C TRP A 565 9.05 26.06 -20.95
N GLY A 566 8.15 25.33 -21.61
CA GLY A 566 7.39 25.86 -22.74
C GLY A 566 6.53 27.08 -22.36
N GLU A 567 6.10 27.83 -23.36
CA GLU A 567 5.19 28.96 -23.18
C GLU A 567 3.72 28.52 -23.18
N MET A 568 3.41 27.31 -23.63
CA MET A 568 2.04 26.78 -23.80
C MET A 568 1.24 27.58 -24.83
N LYS A 569 1.84 27.85 -26.00
CA LYS A 569 1.20 28.57 -27.11
C LYS A 569 0.87 27.69 -28.29
N THR A 570 1.40 26.47 -28.31
CA THR A 570 1.22 25.54 -29.42
C THR A 570 0.51 24.27 -28.98
N ARG A 571 -0.21 23.66 -29.92
CA ARG A 571 -0.82 22.33 -29.70
C ARG A 571 0.22 21.26 -29.37
N GLU A 572 1.43 21.37 -29.91
CA GLU A 572 2.53 20.45 -29.64
C GLU A 572 2.98 20.55 -28.17
N GLU A 573 3.17 21.75 -27.62
CA GLU A 573 3.48 21.94 -26.19
C GLU A 573 2.38 21.39 -25.28
N LEU A 574 1.11 21.59 -25.65
CA LEU A 574 -0.05 21.07 -24.91
C LEU A 574 -0.06 19.55 -24.91
N ILE A 575 0.05 18.93 -26.09
CA ILE A 575 0.07 17.47 -26.26
C ILE A 575 1.24 16.86 -25.49
N GLN A 576 2.47 17.38 -25.66
CA GLN A 576 3.64 16.87 -24.95
C GLN A 576 3.49 17.01 -23.44
N SER A 577 3.00 18.16 -22.95
CA SER A 577 2.82 18.39 -21.51
C SER A 577 1.78 17.45 -20.91
N CYS A 578 0.62 17.28 -21.57
CA CYS A 578 -0.40 16.33 -21.13
C CYS A 578 0.10 14.88 -21.18
N THR A 579 0.82 14.47 -22.23
CA THR A 579 1.41 13.13 -22.33
C THR A 579 2.41 12.87 -21.20
N ILE A 580 3.30 13.82 -20.88
CA ILE A 580 4.25 13.71 -19.75
C ILE A 580 3.50 13.54 -18.41
N ILE A 581 2.48 14.36 -18.16
CA ILE A 581 1.69 14.31 -16.91
C ILE A 581 1.01 12.94 -16.76
N ILE A 582 0.36 12.45 -17.83
CA ILE A 582 -0.33 11.15 -17.81
C ILE A 582 0.67 10.00 -17.65
N TRP A 583 1.80 10.03 -18.36
CA TRP A 583 2.88 9.05 -18.23
C TRP A 583 3.41 8.96 -16.79
N LEU A 584 3.72 10.11 -16.18
CA LEU A 584 4.23 10.20 -14.81
C LEU A 584 3.22 9.70 -13.76
N ALA A 585 1.94 10.06 -13.94
CA ALA A 585 0.86 9.69 -13.02
C ALA A 585 0.35 8.25 -13.17
N SER A 586 0.73 7.55 -14.25
CA SER A 586 0.31 6.17 -14.51
C SER A 586 1.49 5.21 -14.66
N ALA A 587 1.97 4.99 -15.89
CA ALA A 587 2.94 3.96 -16.23
C ALA A 587 4.30 4.13 -15.52
N PHE A 588 4.82 5.36 -15.40
CA PHE A 588 6.06 5.60 -14.67
C PHE A 588 5.92 5.28 -13.18
N HIS A 589 4.85 5.79 -12.53
CA HIS A 589 4.56 5.46 -11.12
C HIS A 589 4.41 3.95 -10.93
N ALA A 590 3.65 3.28 -11.79
CA ALA A 590 3.44 1.83 -11.72
C ALA A 590 4.77 1.05 -11.79
N ALA A 591 5.65 1.42 -12.74
CA ALA A 591 6.96 0.81 -12.93
C ALA A 591 7.89 0.92 -11.71
N VAL A 592 7.77 1.99 -10.91
CA VAL A 592 8.59 2.20 -9.70
C VAL A 592 7.86 1.88 -8.39
N ASN A 593 6.53 1.72 -8.40
CA ASN A 593 5.72 1.45 -7.19
C ASN A 593 5.41 -0.03 -6.99
N PHE A 594 4.75 -0.70 -7.94
CA PHE A 594 4.22 -2.06 -7.69
C PHE A 594 5.30 -3.14 -7.63
N GLY A 595 6.52 -2.84 -8.10
CA GLY A 595 7.70 -3.71 -7.95
C GLY A 595 8.31 -3.73 -6.55
N GLN A 596 7.87 -2.89 -5.61
CA GLN A 596 8.52 -2.77 -4.30
C GLN A 596 8.50 -4.10 -3.51
N TYR A 597 7.34 -4.70 -3.26
CA TYR A 597 7.29 -5.98 -2.54
C TYR A 597 7.83 -7.16 -3.37
N PRO A 598 7.53 -7.31 -4.67
CA PRO A 598 8.11 -8.37 -5.50
C PRO A 598 9.65 -8.46 -5.46
N TYR A 599 10.36 -7.32 -5.54
CA TYR A 599 11.83 -7.31 -5.54
C TYR A 599 12.46 -7.07 -4.15
N ALA A 600 11.83 -6.26 -3.28
CA ALA A 600 12.38 -5.88 -1.97
C ALA A 600 11.72 -6.55 -0.75
N GLY A 601 10.64 -7.32 -0.94
CA GLY A 601 10.04 -8.15 0.13
C GLY A 601 11.03 -9.18 0.69
N TYR A 602 11.98 -9.64 -0.13
CA TYR A 602 13.17 -10.35 0.34
C TYR A 602 14.35 -9.38 0.52
N LEU A 603 14.38 -8.70 1.68
CA LEU A 603 15.29 -7.58 1.93
C LEU A 603 16.81 -7.84 1.75
N PRO A 604 17.36 -9.07 1.84
CA PRO A 604 18.76 -9.29 1.46
C PRO A 604 19.10 -8.97 -0.01
N ASN A 605 18.11 -9.00 -0.90
CA ASN A 605 18.23 -8.57 -2.29
C ASN A 605 18.27 -7.04 -2.42
N ARG A 606 17.32 -6.37 -1.76
CA ARG A 606 17.17 -4.90 -1.74
C ARG A 606 17.31 -4.35 -0.31
N PRO A 607 18.51 -4.39 0.27
CA PRO A 607 18.76 -3.82 1.59
C PRO A 607 18.57 -2.31 1.54
N THR A 608 17.95 -1.75 2.58
CA THR A 608 17.60 -0.32 2.65
C THR A 608 18.54 0.50 3.54
N VAL A 609 19.33 -0.17 4.39
CA VAL A 609 20.27 0.42 5.35
C VAL A 609 21.52 -0.46 5.40
N SER A 610 22.70 0.15 5.45
CA SER A 610 23.95 -0.50 5.84
C SER A 610 24.44 0.06 7.18
N ARG A 611 24.94 -0.81 8.06
CA ARG A 611 25.25 -0.54 9.50
C ARG A 611 26.72 -0.69 9.85
N ARG A 612 27.53 -1.23 8.92
CA ARG A 612 28.98 -1.39 9.03
C ARG A 612 29.63 -0.85 7.76
N PHE A 613 30.92 -0.54 7.83
CA PHE A 613 31.74 -0.37 6.64
C PHE A 613 32.22 -1.74 6.13
N MET A 614 32.80 -1.78 4.93
CA MET A 614 33.48 -2.98 4.43
C MET A 614 34.54 -3.42 5.46
N PRO A 615 34.57 -4.69 5.89
CA PRO A 615 35.58 -5.16 6.84
C PRO A 615 36.98 -5.12 6.22
N GLU A 616 37.98 -4.74 7.01
CA GLU A 616 39.37 -4.61 6.57
C GLU A 616 40.18 -5.88 6.89
N LEU A 617 41.16 -6.21 6.06
CA LEU A 617 42.03 -7.36 6.27
C LEU A 617 42.69 -7.33 7.67
N GLY A 618 42.51 -8.41 8.43
CA GLY A 618 43.05 -8.55 9.78
C GLY A 618 42.16 -8.06 10.92
N THR A 619 40.96 -7.52 10.65
CA THR A 619 39.99 -7.21 11.73
C THR A 619 39.12 -8.42 12.08
N PRO A 620 38.53 -8.47 13.30
CA PRO A 620 37.58 -9.51 13.69
C PRO A 620 36.38 -9.64 12.74
N GLU A 621 35.93 -8.55 12.12
CA GLU A 621 34.84 -8.53 11.15
C GLU A 621 35.23 -9.20 9.83
N TYR A 622 36.51 -9.17 9.42
CA TYR A 622 36.98 -9.88 8.24
C TYR A 622 37.13 -11.39 8.50
N GLU A 623 37.55 -11.77 9.71
CA GLU A 623 37.52 -13.19 10.13
C GLU A 623 36.09 -13.71 10.30
N GLU A 624 35.14 -12.87 10.76
CA GLU A 624 33.70 -13.17 10.71
C GLU A 624 33.22 -13.37 9.26
N LEU A 625 33.64 -12.52 8.31
CA LEU A 625 33.30 -12.66 6.89
C LEU A 625 33.88 -13.93 6.26
N LYS A 626 35.13 -14.31 6.60
CA LYS A 626 35.73 -15.58 6.14
C LYS A 626 34.99 -16.81 6.67
N SER A 627 34.68 -16.81 7.97
CA SER A 627 34.14 -17.97 8.68
C SER A 627 32.64 -18.13 8.54
N ASN A 628 31.90 -17.02 8.42
CA ASN A 628 30.45 -16.99 8.27
C ASN A 628 30.00 -15.77 7.44
N PRO A 629 30.15 -15.81 6.11
CA PRO A 629 29.84 -14.67 5.24
C PRO A 629 28.37 -14.27 5.28
N ASP A 630 27.45 -15.23 5.49
CA ASP A 630 26.02 -14.93 5.65
C ASP A 630 25.74 -14.13 6.93
N LEU A 631 26.43 -14.42 8.03
CA LEU A 631 26.34 -13.64 9.27
C LEU A 631 26.95 -12.23 9.11
N ALA A 632 28.11 -12.11 8.46
CA ALA A 632 28.73 -10.83 8.16
C ALA A 632 27.82 -9.95 7.28
N PHE A 633 27.19 -10.55 6.27
CA PHE A 633 26.21 -9.90 5.40
C PHE A 633 24.99 -9.40 6.20
N LEU A 634 24.35 -10.28 6.97
CA LEU A 634 23.17 -9.94 7.78
C LEU A 634 23.46 -8.95 8.91
N LYS A 635 24.68 -8.91 9.43
CA LYS A 635 25.12 -7.86 10.38
C LYS A 635 25.43 -6.53 9.71
N THR A 636 25.71 -6.52 8.41
CA THR A 636 26.01 -5.32 7.63
C THR A 636 24.76 -4.65 7.07
N ILE A 637 23.83 -5.40 6.47
CA ILE A 637 22.58 -4.84 5.89
C ILE A 637 21.53 -4.48 6.97
N THR A 638 20.32 -4.07 6.59
CA THR A 638 19.24 -3.60 7.46
C THR A 638 18.97 -4.52 8.66
N ALA A 639 18.71 -3.96 9.84
CA ALA A 639 18.42 -4.74 11.04
C ALA A 639 16.99 -5.32 11.04
N GLN A 640 16.80 -6.51 11.63
CA GLN A 640 15.54 -7.26 11.62
C GLN A 640 14.28 -6.45 11.94
N PHE A 641 14.31 -5.56 12.93
CA PHE A 641 13.14 -4.72 13.26
C PHE A 641 12.82 -3.70 12.14
N GLN A 642 13.85 -3.08 11.56
CA GLN A 642 13.70 -2.19 10.40
C GLN A 642 13.24 -2.97 9.16
N THR A 643 13.68 -4.22 9.00
CA THR A 643 13.20 -5.14 7.95
C THR A 643 11.71 -5.40 8.07
N LEU A 644 11.22 -5.77 9.25
CA LEU A 644 9.79 -6.04 9.46
C LEU A 644 8.95 -4.79 9.15
N LEU A 645 9.34 -3.63 9.68
CA LEU A 645 8.66 -2.36 9.41
C LEU A 645 8.69 -1.97 7.92
N GLY A 646 9.84 -2.12 7.26
CA GLY A 646 10.00 -1.78 5.85
C GLY A 646 9.22 -2.71 4.92
N VAL A 647 9.33 -4.04 5.12
CA VAL A 647 8.63 -5.04 4.31
C VAL A 647 7.11 -4.92 4.45
N SER A 648 6.58 -4.73 5.66
CA SER A 648 5.14 -4.51 5.86
C SER A 648 4.63 -3.21 5.23
N LEU A 649 5.46 -2.16 5.15
CA LEU A 649 5.09 -0.93 4.43
C LEU A 649 5.00 -1.19 2.93
N ILE A 650 6.06 -1.72 2.30
CA ILE A 650 6.08 -1.95 0.85
C ILE A 650 5.06 -3.01 0.41
N GLU A 651 4.67 -3.94 1.28
CA GLU A 651 3.56 -4.87 1.01
C GLU A 651 2.23 -4.14 0.81
N ILE A 652 1.97 -3.09 1.59
CA ILE A 652 0.77 -2.26 1.45
C ILE A 652 0.87 -1.41 0.18
N LEU A 653 2.04 -0.79 -0.06
CA LEU A 653 2.25 0.09 -1.23
C LEU A 653 2.27 -0.65 -2.58
N SER A 654 2.48 -1.97 -2.59
CA SER A 654 2.54 -2.78 -3.82
C SER A 654 1.21 -3.49 -4.16
N ARG A 655 0.13 -3.24 -3.41
CA ARG A 655 -1.19 -3.81 -3.68
C ARG A 655 -2.04 -2.83 -4.48
N HIS A 656 -2.82 -3.35 -5.41
CA HIS A 656 -3.90 -2.60 -6.06
C HIS A 656 -5.15 -2.61 -5.16
N SER A 657 -5.93 -1.53 -5.20
CA SER A 657 -7.23 -1.47 -4.54
C SER A 657 -8.30 -2.23 -5.35
N THR A 658 -9.33 -2.78 -4.70
CA THR A 658 -10.52 -3.30 -5.43
C THR A 658 -11.33 -2.21 -6.12
N GLU A 659 -11.07 -0.95 -5.78
CA GLU A 659 -11.62 0.26 -6.40
C GLU A 659 -10.51 1.05 -7.12
N GLU A 660 -9.54 0.32 -7.69
CA GLU A 660 -8.55 0.88 -8.61
C GLU A 660 -9.16 1.14 -9.99
N VAL A 661 -8.61 2.12 -10.72
CA VAL A 661 -9.01 2.46 -12.09
C VAL A 661 -7.75 2.42 -12.96
N TYR A 662 -7.61 1.38 -13.77
CA TYR A 662 -6.40 1.20 -14.57
C TYR A 662 -6.35 2.14 -15.78
N LEU A 663 -5.17 2.26 -16.38
CA LEU A 663 -4.99 3.08 -17.58
C LEU A 663 -5.89 2.55 -18.71
N GLY A 664 -6.59 3.45 -19.41
CA GLY A 664 -7.59 3.07 -20.41
C GLY A 664 -8.93 2.59 -19.82
N GLN A 665 -9.17 2.74 -18.52
CA GLN A 665 -10.48 2.54 -17.90
C GLN A 665 -11.09 3.88 -17.44
N SER A 666 -12.41 3.92 -17.28
CA SER A 666 -13.13 5.06 -16.71
C SER A 666 -14.16 4.60 -15.69
N GLU A 667 -14.31 5.34 -14.58
CA GLU A 667 -15.37 5.13 -13.59
C GLU A 667 -16.77 5.44 -14.15
N ASN A 668 -16.85 6.26 -15.20
CA ASN A 668 -18.09 6.68 -15.86
C ASN A 668 -17.91 6.66 -17.38
N THR A 669 -18.73 5.91 -18.10
CA THR A 669 -18.71 5.84 -19.57
C THR A 669 -19.24 7.12 -20.24
N GLU A 670 -19.99 7.96 -19.51
CA GLU A 670 -20.58 9.21 -20.01
C GLU A 670 -19.87 10.46 -19.42
N TRP A 671 -18.54 10.39 -19.27
CA TRP A 671 -17.71 11.50 -18.74
C TRP A 671 -17.67 12.72 -19.69
N THR A 672 -17.99 12.52 -20.96
CA THR A 672 -18.35 13.56 -21.94
C THR A 672 -19.49 13.06 -22.83
N LEU A 673 -20.17 13.97 -23.51
CA LEU A 673 -21.16 13.67 -24.57
C LEU A 673 -20.53 13.75 -25.97
N ASP A 674 -19.28 14.18 -26.08
CA ASP A 674 -18.56 14.34 -27.34
C ASP A 674 -18.14 12.97 -27.90
N VAL A 675 -18.74 12.58 -29.02
CA VAL A 675 -18.64 11.23 -29.59
C VAL A 675 -17.21 10.87 -30.06
N GLU A 676 -16.47 11.82 -30.65
CA GLU A 676 -15.13 11.53 -31.15
C GLU A 676 -14.09 11.34 -30.03
N PRO A 677 -14.06 12.16 -28.96
CA PRO A 677 -13.30 11.87 -27.74
C PRO A 677 -13.62 10.51 -27.10
N LEU A 678 -14.89 10.08 -27.06
CA LEU A 678 -15.24 8.74 -26.55
C LEU A 678 -14.64 7.64 -27.43
N LYS A 679 -14.80 7.72 -28.75
CA LYS A 679 -14.20 6.75 -29.69
C LYS A 679 -12.66 6.72 -29.64
N ALA A 680 -12.03 7.88 -29.42
CA ALA A 680 -10.58 7.97 -29.26
C ALA A 680 -10.13 7.31 -27.95
N PHE A 681 -10.94 7.39 -26.89
CA PHE A 681 -10.70 6.66 -25.65
C PHE A 681 -10.89 5.15 -25.85
N ASP A 682 -11.93 4.70 -26.57
CA ASP A 682 -12.11 3.29 -26.91
C ASP A 682 -10.90 2.72 -27.67
N ARG A 683 -10.37 3.45 -28.67
CA ARG A 683 -9.13 3.09 -29.38
C ARG A 683 -7.92 3.00 -28.46
N PHE A 684 -7.80 3.90 -27.49
CA PHE A 684 -6.74 3.88 -26.49
C PHE A 684 -6.83 2.63 -25.59
N SER A 685 -8.02 2.30 -25.10
CA SER A 685 -8.29 1.09 -24.32
C SER A 685 -7.99 -0.18 -25.12
N GLU A 686 -8.43 -0.26 -26.38
CA GLU A 686 -8.11 -1.37 -27.29
C GLU A 686 -6.59 -1.51 -27.51
N LYS A 687 -5.88 -0.39 -27.70
CA LYS A 687 -4.42 -0.41 -27.88
C LYS A 687 -3.69 -0.91 -26.64
N LEU A 688 -4.13 -0.53 -25.44
CA LEU A 688 -3.53 -1.04 -24.19
C LEU A 688 -3.78 -2.54 -24.00
N MET A 689 -4.95 -3.07 -24.39
CA MET A 689 -5.20 -4.52 -24.41
C MET A 689 -4.35 -5.26 -25.46
N GLU A 690 -3.98 -4.61 -26.57
CA GLU A 690 -2.99 -5.15 -27.51
C GLU A 690 -1.59 -5.23 -26.84
N ILE A 691 -1.20 -4.17 -26.12
CA ILE A 691 0.08 -4.07 -25.39
C ILE A 691 0.17 -5.15 -24.31
N GLU A 692 -0.89 -5.41 -23.54
CA GLU A 692 -1.00 -6.54 -22.62
C GLU A 692 -0.65 -7.89 -23.29
N SER A 693 -1.18 -8.11 -24.49
CA SER A 693 -0.88 -9.30 -25.31
C SER A 693 0.59 -9.33 -25.72
N ASN A 694 1.16 -8.18 -26.11
CA ASN A 694 2.56 -8.06 -26.55
C ASN A 694 3.55 -8.26 -25.39
N ILE A 695 3.28 -7.70 -24.20
CA ILE A 695 4.03 -7.98 -22.95
C ILE A 695 3.97 -9.49 -22.63
N THR A 696 2.79 -10.09 -22.72
CA THR A 696 2.60 -11.54 -22.48
C THR A 696 3.40 -12.41 -23.45
N LYS A 697 3.46 -12.03 -24.74
CA LYS A 697 4.28 -12.72 -25.75
C LYS A 697 5.78 -12.56 -25.44
N ARG A 698 6.24 -11.33 -25.20
CA ARG A 698 7.64 -11.02 -24.86
C ARG A 698 8.11 -11.81 -23.64
N ASN A 699 7.31 -11.85 -22.57
CA ASN A 699 7.66 -12.57 -21.34
C ASN A 699 7.74 -14.11 -21.51
N LYS A 700 7.22 -14.66 -22.62
CA LYS A 700 7.31 -16.09 -22.98
C LYS A 700 8.41 -16.39 -24.00
N ASP A 701 9.06 -15.38 -24.58
CA ASP A 701 10.14 -15.56 -25.52
C ASP A 701 11.47 -15.81 -24.78
N GLU A 702 11.96 -17.05 -24.84
CA GLU A 702 13.19 -17.45 -24.14
C GLU A 702 14.45 -16.74 -24.66
N ARG A 703 14.38 -16.06 -25.82
CA ARG A 703 15.46 -15.21 -26.35
C ARG A 703 15.59 -13.91 -25.56
N LEU A 704 14.50 -13.42 -24.97
CA LEU A 704 14.45 -12.16 -24.20
C LEU A 704 14.80 -12.46 -22.72
N LYS A 705 16.10 -12.62 -22.45
CA LYS A 705 16.63 -13.10 -21.18
C LYS A 705 16.36 -12.15 -20.00
N ASN A 706 16.39 -10.83 -20.23
CA ASN A 706 16.28 -9.83 -19.17
C ASN A 706 14.87 -9.74 -18.58
N ARG A 707 13.86 -10.25 -19.31
CA ARG A 707 12.46 -10.27 -18.87
C ARG A 707 12.17 -11.17 -17.69
N ASN A 708 12.91 -12.27 -17.57
CA ASN A 708 12.67 -13.32 -16.56
C ASN A 708 13.87 -13.54 -15.63
N GLY A 709 15.09 -13.37 -16.14
CA GLY A 709 16.32 -13.58 -15.38
C GLY A 709 16.56 -15.01 -14.87
N PRO A 710 17.58 -15.19 -14.02
CA PRO A 710 17.78 -16.40 -13.22
C PRO A 710 16.71 -16.59 -12.12
N VAL A 711 16.03 -15.52 -11.69
CA VAL A 711 14.92 -15.60 -10.70
C VAL A 711 13.64 -16.21 -11.26
N LYS A 712 13.46 -16.20 -12.59
CA LYS A 712 12.25 -16.67 -13.29
C LYS A 712 10.97 -15.92 -12.87
N VAL A 713 11.10 -14.60 -12.74
CA VAL A 713 9.98 -13.67 -12.47
C VAL A 713 9.79 -12.80 -13.72
N PRO A 714 8.67 -12.94 -14.46
CA PRO A 714 8.43 -12.16 -15.68
C PRO A 714 8.18 -10.68 -15.35
N TYR A 715 8.75 -9.79 -16.16
CA TYR A 715 8.54 -8.35 -16.02
C TYR A 715 7.10 -7.96 -16.39
N THR A 716 6.31 -7.59 -15.38
CA THR A 716 4.88 -7.26 -15.52
C THR A 716 4.51 -5.91 -14.89
N LEU A 717 5.50 -5.10 -14.48
CA LEU A 717 5.25 -3.80 -13.81
C LEU A 717 4.63 -2.74 -14.73
N LEU A 718 4.76 -2.94 -16.05
CA LEU A 718 4.13 -2.12 -17.09
C LEU A 718 2.98 -2.86 -17.79
N TYR A 719 2.45 -3.95 -17.24
CA TYR A 719 1.24 -4.57 -17.78
C TYR A 719 0.03 -3.67 -17.46
N PRO A 720 -0.71 -3.11 -18.44
CA PRO A 720 -1.73 -2.08 -18.18
C PRO A 720 -2.87 -2.49 -17.24
N ASN A 721 -3.31 -3.75 -17.27
CA ASN A 721 -4.55 -4.25 -16.64
C ASN A 721 -5.82 -3.51 -17.10
N THR A 722 -5.80 -2.89 -18.28
CA THR A 722 -6.97 -2.29 -18.93
C THR A 722 -8.09 -3.30 -19.11
N SER A 723 -7.76 -4.57 -19.38
CA SER A 723 -8.75 -5.66 -19.51
C SER A 723 -9.34 -6.15 -18.17
N ASP A 724 -8.79 -5.73 -17.03
CA ASP A 724 -9.21 -6.19 -15.70
C ASP A 724 -10.33 -5.31 -15.12
N HIS A 725 -11.57 -5.77 -15.27
CA HIS A 725 -12.74 -5.20 -14.60
C HIS A 725 -13.16 -5.98 -13.34
N SER A 726 -12.28 -6.82 -12.79
CA SER A 726 -12.58 -7.60 -11.58
C SER A 726 -12.32 -6.80 -10.31
N LYS A 727 -13.29 -6.79 -9.39
CA LYS A 727 -13.16 -6.15 -8.07
C LYS A 727 -12.60 -7.11 -7.01
N GLU A 728 -11.54 -7.84 -7.34
CA GLU A 728 -10.86 -8.76 -6.42
C GLU A 728 -9.47 -8.23 -6.02
N ASP A 729 -9.03 -8.47 -4.77
CA ASP A 729 -7.72 -8.03 -4.26
C ASP A 729 -6.58 -8.70 -5.05
N TRP A 730 -5.98 -8.00 -6.01
CA TRP A 730 -4.93 -8.55 -6.87
C TRP A 730 -3.52 -8.32 -6.30
N CYS A 731 -2.82 -9.41 -6.00
CA CYS A 731 -1.38 -9.42 -5.78
C CYS A 731 -0.65 -9.63 -7.12
N GLY A 732 -0.37 -8.52 -7.83
CA GLY A 732 0.38 -8.54 -9.08
C GLY A 732 1.74 -9.24 -8.94
N GLY A 733 2.02 -10.20 -9.84
CA GLY A 733 3.37 -10.71 -10.09
C GLY A 733 3.58 -12.22 -10.18
N ILE A 734 2.64 -13.10 -9.79
CA ILE A 734 2.90 -14.56 -9.72
C ILE A 734 1.84 -15.45 -10.42
N ALA A 735 0.56 -15.06 -10.47
CA ALA A 735 -0.52 -15.96 -10.88
C ALA A 735 -0.40 -16.52 -12.32
N CYS A 736 0.15 -15.75 -13.26
CA CYS A 736 0.27 -16.15 -14.67
C CYS A 736 1.18 -17.39 -14.90
N ALA A 737 2.01 -17.76 -13.92
CA ALA A 737 2.91 -18.91 -14.01
C ALA A 737 2.23 -20.26 -13.67
N GLU A 738 1.17 -20.28 -12.86
CA GLU A 738 0.55 -21.56 -12.42
C GLU A 738 -0.44 -22.13 -13.45
N GLU A 739 -1.05 -21.29 -14.28
CA GLU A 739 -2.06 -21.72 -15.27
C GLU A 739 -1.47 -22.57 -16.41
N GLN A 740 -0.17 -22.43 -16.72
CA GLN A 740 0.45 -23.06 -17.90
C GLN A 740 1.07 -24.44 -17.66
N ARG A 741 1.32 -24.86 -16.40
CA ARG A 741 1.85 -26.21 -16.10
C ARG A 741 0.82 -27.34 -16.29
N GLY A 742 -0.44 -27.02 -16.57
CA GLY A 742 -1.53 -27.99 -16.77
C GLY A 742 -1.59 -28.67 -18.15
N ARG A 743 -0.94 -28.12 -19.20
CA ARG A 743 -1.12 -28.58 -20.59
C ARG A 743 0.11 -29.23 -21.21
N ALA A 744 0.70 -30.22 -20.51
CA ALA A 744 1.81 -31.03 -21.05
C ALA A 744 1.82 -32.50 -20.57
N ARG A 745 0.64 -33.12 -20.35
CA ARG A 745 0.52 -34.56 -20.04
C ARG A 745 -0.73 -35.20 -20.67
N SER A 746 -0.71 -35.39 -21.98
CA SER A 746 -1.73 -36.15 -22.72
C SER A 746 -1.12 -37.10 -23.75
N ALA A 747 -0.17 -37.93 -23.32
CA ALA A 747 0.25 -39.15 -24.01
C ALA A 747 1.01 -40.07 -23.04
N PHE A 748 0.35 -41.12 -22.55
CA PHE A 748 0.80 -42.51 -22.42
C PHE A 748 -0.12 -43.28 -21.45
N GLN A 749 -0.33 -44.56 -21.72
CA GLN A 749 -1.51 -45.31 -21.31
C GLN A 749 -1.10 -46.62 -20.60
N VAL A 750 -1.94 -47.09 -19.65
CA VAL A 750 -1.95 -48.43 -19.03
C VAL A 750 -0.78 -48.78 -18.08
N GLY A 751 -1.11 -49.33 -16.90
CA GLY A 751 -0.12 -49.96 -16.00
C GLY A 751 -0.57 -50.10 -14.54
N SER A 752 -1.38 -51.11 -14.23
CA SER A 752 -1.75 -51.49 -12.85
C SER A 752 -0.56 -52.00 -12.03
N PHE A 753 -0.52 -51.80 -10.70
CA PHE A 753 -0.45 -52.90 -9.70
C PHE A 753 -0.54 -52.43 -8.22
N THR A 754 -1.61 -52.93 -7.59
CA THR A 754 -1.95 -53.24 -6.19
C THR A 754 -0.94 -53.16 -5.00
N ARG A 755 -1.46 -52.59 -3.88
CA ARG A 755 -1.61 -53.19 -2.51
C ARG A 755 -0.67 -52.87 -1.32
N ALA A 756 -1.33 -52.76 -0.15
CA ALA A 756 -0.87 -52.92 1.25
C ALA A 756 0.00 -51.77 1.84
N LEU A 757 -0.19 -51.30 3.08
CA LEU A 757 -0.73 -51.94 4.31
C LEU A 757 -1.77 -51.06 5.07
N PHE A 758 -2.51 -51.71 5.97
CA PHE A 758 -3.54 -51.17 6.90
C PHE A 758 -3.05 -51.32 8.37
N VAL A 759 -3.96 -51.12 9.34
CA VAL A 759 -3.87 -51.42 10.81
C VAL A 759 -3.47 -50.19 11.67
N ASP A 760 -4.39 -49.41 12.26
CA ASP A 760 -5.30 -49.59 13.44
C ASP A 760 -4.64 -49.01 14.74
N ASP A 761 -5.27 -48.53 15.83
CA ASP A 761 -6.66 -48.14 16.16
C ASP A 761 -6.70 -47.30 17.49
N PHE A 762 -7.79 -46.52 17.74
CA PHE A 762 -8.45 -46.19 19.05
C PHE A 762 -7.62 -45.49 20.20
N THR A 763 -8.13 -44.81 21.25
CA THR A 763 -9.42 -44.23 21.75
C THR A 763 -9.06 -43.10 22.77
N VAL A 764 -9.72 -41.94 22.87
CA VAL A 764 -11.00 -41.57 23.54
C VAL A 764 -11.08 -41.77 25.08
N HIS A 765 -11.17 -40.62 25.79
CA HIS A 765 -11.82 -40.33 27.10
C HIS A 765 -11.67 -41.30 28.32
N GLU A 766 -11.06 -40.82 29.42
CA GLU A 766 -11.72 -40.53 30.73
C GLU A 766 -10.68 -40.14 31.81
N ARG A 767 -11.14 -39.50 32.90
CA ARG A 767 -10.45 -39.07 34.15
C ARG A 767 -9.80 -37.67 34.21
N LEU A 768 -10.60 -36.66 34.61
CA LEU A 768 -10.75 -36.31 36.03
C LEU A 768 -11.83 -35.23 36.26
N LYS A 769 -12.61 -35.40 37.32
CA LYS A 769 -13.76 -34.57 37.72
C LYS A 769 -13.42 -33.67 38.93
N ARG A 770 -14.23 -32.61 39.09
CA ARG A 770 -14.76 -32.00 40.35
C ARG A 770 -14.06 -30.81 41.04
N MET A 771 -14.95 -30.06 41.73
CA MET A 771 -14.80 -28.98 42.74
C MET A 771 -14.58 -27.56 42.18
N TRP A 772 -15.31 -26.50 42.60
CA TRP A 772 -16.42 -26.41 43.58
C TRP A 772 -17.34 -25.19 43.31
N ASP A 773 -18.64 -25.30 43.62
CA ASP A 773 -19.59 -24.17 43.75
C ASP A 773 -19.37 -23.32 45.02
N ILE A 774 -19.88 -22.08 45.06
CA ILE A 774 -20.81 -21.53 46.10
C ILE A 774 -21.27 -20.08 45.76
N ARG A 775 -22.33 -19.59 46.42
CA ARG A 775 -23.34 -18.61 45.95
C ARG A 775 -23.16 -17.15 46.42
N LEU A 776 -23.87 -16.25 45.70
CA LEU A 776 -24.32 -14.89 46.08
C LEU A 776 -25.22 -14.89 47.35
N PRO A 777 -25.52 -13.75 48.03
CA PRO A 777 -26.60 -12.81 47.58
C PRO A 777 -26.56 -11.30 48.01
N SER A 778 -27.35 -10.46 47.30
CA SER A 778 -28.20 -9.32 47.78
C SER A 778 -27.59 -8.08 48.51
N THR A 779 -28.06 -6.82 48.41
CA THR A 779 -29.28 -6.17 47.82
C THR A 779 -29.19 -4.61 47.83
N ASP A 780 -29.96 -3.92 46.96
CA ASP A 780 -30.69 -2.62 47.18
C ASP A 780 -29.91 -1.28 47.47
N VAL A 781 -30.36 -0.03 47.15
CA VAL A 781 -31.61 0.51 46.52
C VAL A 781 -31.50 1.98 46.01
N ARG A 782 -32.22 2.31 44.91
CA ARG A 782 -32.84 3.61 44.41
C ARG A 782 -32.06 4.92 44.03
N LEU A 783 -32.66 5.58 43.02
CA LEU A 783 -32.48 6.91 42.37
C LEU A 783 -33.38 8.02 43.05
N PRO A 784 -33.63 9.30 42.56
CA PRO A 784 -33.47 9.91 41.21
C PRO A 784 -33.25 11.47 41.01
N SER A 785 -33.34 11.93 39.73
CA SER A 785 -33.74 13.28 39.18
C SER A 785 -32.70 14.44 39.05
N THR A 786 -32.69 15.38 38.06
CA THR A 786 -33.62 15.84 36.94
C THR A 786 -32.89 16.50 35.69
N ASP A 787 -33.63 16.91 34.63
CA ASP A 787 -33.30 17.21 33.17
C ASP A 787 -32.47 18.51 32.76
N VAL A 788 -32.37 19.14 31.54
CA VAL A 788 -33.23 19.51 30.34
C VAL A 788 -32.40 19.70 28.98
N GLY A 789 -32.90 20.36 27.90
CA GLY A 789 -32.29 20.66 26.55
C GLY A 789 -32.70 22.04 25.90
N TYR A 790 -32.56 22.40 24.58
CA TYR A 790 -32.12 21.67 23.36
C TYR A 790 -31.49 22.48 22.11
N PRO A 791 -32.15 23.05 21.05
CA PRO A 791 -31.71 22.96 19.60
C PRO A 791 -31.67 24.25 18.68
N LEU A 792 -31.41 24.15 17.32
CA LEU A 792 -31.92 25.01 16.16
C LEU A 792 -31.02 25.63 14.97
N LYS A 793 -29.96 25.01 14.39
CA LYS A 793 -29.45 25.24 12.97
C LYS A 793 -29.04 26.67 12.38
N ALA A 794 -27.75 27.11 12.15
CA ALA A 794 -27.22 28.20 11.19
C ALA A 794 -25.84 28.86 11.58
N ASN A 795 -25.12 29.76 10.83
CA ASN A 795 -25.20 30.36 9.45
C ASN A 795 -23.79 30.82 8.92
N ARG A 796 -23.62 31.06 7.59
CA ARG A 796 -22.35 31.35 6.84
C ARG A 796 -21.79 32.79 6.98
N ILE A 797 -20.44 32.98 6.91
CA ILE A 797 -19.67 33.98 6.08
C ILE A 797 -18.18 34.18 6.53
N SER A 798 -17.29 34.55 5.58
CA SER A 798 -15.94 35.21 5.70
C SER A 798 -14.65 34.42 6.06
N HIS A 799 -13.49 34.98 5.66
CA HIS A 799 -12.13 34.58 6.08
C HIS A 799 -11.67 35.39 7.31
N ILE A 800 -11.19 34.73 8.37
CA ILE A 800 -10.35 35.38 9.39
C ILE A 800 -9.25 34.42 9.87
N ARG A 801 -7.97 34.75 9.62
CA ARG A 801 -6.86 34.30 10.47
C ARG A 801 -6.93 35.12 11.75
N PHE A 802 -7.06 34.47 12.91
CA PHE A 802 -6.85 35.13 14.20
C PHE A 802 -5.51 34.70 14.79
N GLY A 803 -4.68 35.70 15.11
CA GLY A 803 -3.67 35.61 16.15
C GLY A 803 -4.31 35.76 17.54
N LEU A 804 -3.52 36.10 18.56
CA LEU A 804 -3.96 36.16 19.96
C LEU A 804 -4.72 37.47 20.27
N GLU A 805 -5.89 37.61 19.65
CA GLU A 805 -6.75 38.80 19.67
C GLU A 805 -8.12 38.48 20.31
N LEU A 806 -8.75 39.44 21.00
CA LEU A 806 -9.92 39.21 21.86
C LEU A 806 -11.12 40.10 21.49
N TYR A 807 -12.31 39.48 21.40
CA TYR A 807 -13.54 40.12 20.89
C TYR A 807 -14.79 39.72 21.68
N GLY A 808 -15.55 40.71 22.12
CA GLY A 808 -16.66 40.58 23.05
C GLY A 808 -18.03 40.91 22.46
N ILE A 809 -19.08 40.63 23.25
CA ILE A 809 -20.49 40.83 22.87
C ILE A 809 -21.17 41.69 23.93
N ARG A 810 -21.70 42.85 23.53
CA ARG A 810 -22.26 43.83 24.47
C ARG A 810 -23.61 43.39 25.02
N MET A 811 -23.63 42.87 26.25
CA MET A 811 -24.79 43.00 27.13
C MET A 811 -24.95 44.48 27.52
N ARG A 812 -26.12 45.11 27.28
CA ARG A 812 -26.39 46.45 27.82
C ARG A 812 -26.70 46.32 29.32
N GLY A 813 -26.00 47.11 30.13
CA GLY A 813 -26.11 47.08 31.59
C GLY A 813 -27.45 47.56 32.15
N ILE A 814 -27.66 47.22 33.42
CA ILE A 814 -28.88 47.45 34.19
C ILE A 814 -29.22 48.94 34.31
N GLY A 815 -30.44 49.29 33.93
CA GLY A 815 -31.11 50.56 34.22
C GLY A 815 -32.56 50.26 34.62
N ALA A 816 -33.14 51.08 35.51
CA ALA A 816 -34.36 50.74 36.24
C ALA A 816 -35.61 50.52 35.35
N PHE A 817 -36.55 49.73 35.91
CA PHE A 817 -37.91 49.42 35.42
C PHE A 817 -38.07 48.50 34.20
N GLY A 818 -38.65 47.31 34.46
CA GLY A 818 -39.68 46.73 33.60
C GLY A 818 -39.25 45.84 32.42
N HIS A 819 -39.49 44.54 32.59
CA HIS A 819 -39.67 43.52 31.53
C HIS A 819 -38.43 43.02 30.74
N SER A 820 -38.31 41.68 30.73
CA SER A 820 -37.54 40.83 29.81
C SER A 820 -36.13 41.30 29.40
N SER A 821 -35.13 40.90 30.19
CA SER A 821 -33.77 40.70 29.68
C SER A 821 -33.78 39.57 28.65
N ALA A 822 -33.61 39.90 27.37
CA ALA A 822 -33.44 38.90 26.31
C ALA A 822 -32.02 38.30 26.38
N SER A 823 -31.84 37.25 27.19
CA SER A 823 -30.68 36.36 27.07
C SER A 823 -30.79 35.57 25.76
N GLN A 824 -29.80 35.71 24.89
CA GLN A 824 -29.73 34.95 23.65
C GLN A 824 -29.00 33.64 23.94
N ASP A 825 -29.75 32.63 24.37
CA ASP A 825 -29.19 31.35 24.81
C ASP A 825 -28.39 30.67 23.69
N ILE A 826 -27.26 30.06 24.07
CA ILE A 826 -26.39 29.29 23.18
C ILE A 826 -26.98 27.89 23.03
N PRO A 827 -27.50 27.50 21.86
CA PRO A 827 -28.17 26.21 21.67
C PRO A 827 -27.17 25.04 21.75
N ARG A 828 -27.60 23.81 22.01
CA ARG A 828 -26.67 22.67 21.94
C ARG A 828 -26.23 22.45 20.49
N SER A 829 -24.93 22.22 20.28
CA SER A 829 -24.41 21.77 18.99
C SER A 829 -25.12 20.48 18.57
N PRO A 830 -25.42 20.28 17.26
CA PRO A 830 -26.00 19.02 16.78
C PRO A 830 -25.04 17.87 17.07
N THR A 831 -25.60 16.70 17.41
CA THR A 831 -24.85 15.45 17.41
C THR A 831 -24.33 15.20 16.00
N THR A 832 -23.06 14.81 15.87
CA THR A 832 -22.42 14.48 14.58
C THR A 832 -23.23 13.41 13.86
N VAL A 833 -23.84 13.78 12.74
CA VAL A 833 -24.44 12.86 11.78
C VAL A 833 -23.33 12.43 10.81
N PRO A 834 -23.18 11.13 10.49
CA PRO A 834 -22.33 10.70 9.38
C PRO A 834 -22.80 11.29 8.04
N ASP A 835 -21.88 11.37 7.09
CA ASP A 835 -22.17 11.35 5.65
C ASP A 835 -23.22 12.37 5.15
N ALA A 836 -23.23 13.56 5.75
CA ALA A 836 -24.05 14.68 5.28
C ALA A 836 -23.36 15.39 4.10
N ASP A 837 -24.05 15.45 2.95
CA ASP A 837 -23.60 16.24 1.79
C ASP A 837 -23.76 17.75 2.04
N VAL A 838 -23.14 18.57 1.19
CA VAL A 838 -23.12 20.05 1.29
C VAL A 838 -24.53 20.66 1.33
N VAL A 839 -25.50 20.08 0.61
CA VAL A 839 -26.90 20.53 0.58
C VAL A 839 -27.59 20.27 1.93
N ALA A 840 -27.33 19.12 2.55
CA ALA A 840 -27.81 18.81 3.89
C ALA A 840 -27.21 19.75 4.96
N ILE A 841 -25.94 20.15 4.79
CA ILE A 841 -25.26 21.11 5.66
C ILE A 841 -25.91 22.51 5.56
N ASP A 842 -26.19 23.02 4.35
CA ASP A 842 -26.90 24.30 4.16
C ASP A 842 -28.35 24.27 4.68
N HIS A 843 -29.08 23.16 4.48
CA HIS A 843 -30.41 22.97 5.09
C HIS A 843 -30.37 22.82 6.62
N MET A 844 -29.23 22.43 7.17
CA MET A 844 -28.97 22.47 8.61
C MET A 844 -28.69 23.90 9.11
N TRP A 845 -28.83 24.91 8.26
CA TRP A 845 -28.25 26.23 8.50
C TRP A 845 -29.19 27.45 8.33
N LEU A 846 -30.46 27.34 8.75
CA LEU A 846 -31.51 28.33 8.45
C LEU A 846 -32.22 29.07 9.63
N HIS A 847 -32.07 28.68 10.90
CA HIS A 847 -32.89 29.18 12.03
C HIS A 847 -32.09 29.86 13.17
N PHE A 848 -30.84 29.47 13.46
CA PHE A 848 -29.84 30.32 14.16
C PHE A 848 -29.53 31.61 13.38
N ARG A 849 -30.23 31.92 12.29
CA ARG A 849 -30.42 33.29 11.79
C ARG A 849 -30.92 34.25 12.88
N ALA A 850 -31.46 33.72 13.99
CA ALA A 850 -31.77 34.42 15.23
C ALA A 850 -30.82 34.13 16.43
N HIS A 851 -29.67 33.47 16.24
CA HIS A 851 -28.62 33.21 17.27
C HIS A 851 -27.17 33.50 16.80
N VAL A 852 -26.94 33.71 15.51
CA VAL A 852 -25.67 34.24 14.96
C VAL A 852 -25.63 35.75 15.21
N VAL A 853 -24.68 36.19 16.03
CA VAL A 853 -24.60 37.58 16.51
C VAL A 853 -23.94 38.48 15.47
N SER A 854 -24.63 39.58 15.14
CA SER A 854 -24.23 40.57 14.13
C SER A 854 -23.59 41.85 14.70
N ASN A 855 -23.11 41.82 15.96
CA ASN A 855 -22.51 43.00 16.61
C ASN A 855 -21.40 42.68 17.63
N VAL A 856 -20.57 41.68 17.32
CA VAL A 856 -19.29 41.41 18.01
C VAL A 856 -18.34 42.62 17.83
N ARG A 857 -17.56 42.98 18.87
CA ARG A 857 -16.66 44.15 18.86
C ARG A 857 -15.34 43.85 19.58
N HIS A 858 -14.32 44.70 19.40
CA HIS A 858 -13.02 44.55 20.09
C HIS A 858 -13.21 44.59 21.61
N ALA A 859 -12.77 43.54 22.31
CA ALA A 859 -12.83 43.48 23.76
C ALA A 859 -11.63 44.25 24.37
N ALA A 860 -11.80 44.77 25.58
CA ALA A 860 -10.70 45.34 26.36
C ALA A 860 -10.10 44.31 27.34
N SER A 861 -10.92 43.36 27.80
CA SER A 861 -10.55 42.28 28.71
C SER A 861 -11.10 40.92 28.24
N PRO A 862 -10.41 39.79 28.51
CA PRO A 862 -10.97 38.45 28.28
C PRO A 862 -12.34 38.22 28.93
N SER A 863 -12.60 38.86 30.07
CA SER A 863 -13.88 38.79 30.80
C SER A 863 -15.08 39.37 30.05
N ASP A 864 -14.84 40.18 29.02
CA ASP A 864 -15.88 40.84 28.23
C ASP A 864 -16.38 39.94 27.07
N CYS A 865 -15.80 38.74 26.95
CA CYS A 865 -16.12 37.73 25.95
C CYS A 865 -17.14 36.73 26.53
N VAL A 866 -18.19 36.41 25.77
CA VAL A 866 -19.17 35.39 26.19
C VAL A 866 -18.53 34.01 26.04
N ASP A 867 -18.31 33.36 27.18
CA ASP A 867 -17.59 32.10 27.25
C ASP A 867 -18.26 30.99 26.41
N GLY A 868 -17.44 30.20 25.72
CA GLY A 868 -17.90 29.09 24.88
C GLY A 868 -18.60 29.45 23.55
N TYR A 869 -19.11 30.67 23.35
CA TYR A 869 -19.86 31.04 22.12
C TYR A 869 -19.05 30.82 20.83
N ILE A 870 -17.78 31.23 20.82
CA ILE A 870 -16.87 31.04 19.66
C ILE A 870 -16.59 29.55 19.40
N GLN A 871 -16.48 28.73 20.44
CA GLN A 871 -16.29 27.27 20.29
C GLN A 871 -17.54 26.61 19.71
N TRP A 872 -18.72 27.02 20.17
CA TRP A 872 -20.00 26.58 19.65
C TRP A 872 -20.18 26.98 18.17
N PHE A 873 -19.94 28.26 17.83
CA PHE A 873 -20.06 28.77 16.46
C PHE A 873 -19.12 28.03 15.51
N ARG A 874 -17.87 27.74 15.92
CA ARG A 874 -16.92 26.91 15.14
C ARG A 874 -17.44 25.50 14.89
N ARG A 875 -17.97 24.80 15.92
CA ARG A 875 -18.55 23.45 15.77
C ARG A 875 -19.75 23.41 14.82
N VAL A 876 -20.58 24.46 14.84
CA VAL A 876 -21.78 24.54 13.99
C VAL A 876 -21.46 24.99 12.56
N SER A 877 -20.38 25.74 12.34
CA SER A 877 -19.99 26.27 11.01
C SER A 877 -18.98 25.45 10.23
N HIS A 878 -18.10 24.73 10.93
CA HIS A 878 -17.02 23.97 10.31
C HIS A 878 -16.88 22.63 11.03
N PRO A 879 -17.82 21.68 10.83
CA PRO A 879 -17.92 20.45 11.62
C PRO A 879 -16.72 19.50 11.51
N TYR A 880 -15.79 19.76 10.59
CA TYR A 880 -14.55 18.98 10.41
C TYR A 880 -13.33 19.55 11.15
N ILE A 881 -13.46 20.65 11.90
CA ILE A 881 -12.36 21.23 12.70
C ILE A 881 -12.36 20.66 14.12
N ILE A 882 -11.50 19.67 14.38
CA ILE A 882 -11.16 19.25 15.75
C ILE A 882 -9.97 20.08 16.25
N VAL A 883 -10.13 20.70 17.42
CA VAL A 883 -9.11 21.52 18.07
C VAL A 883 -8.02 20.63 18.66
N ALA A 884 -6.76 20.85 18.27
CA ALA A 884 -5.61 20.27 18.94
C ALA A 884 -5.40 20.95 20.31
N ALA A 885 -5.06 20.17 21.35
CA ALA A 885 -4.74 20.73 22.66
C ALA A 885 -3.41 21.50 22.62
N ASP A 886 -3.38 22.69 23.21
CA ASP A 886 -2.17 23.49 23.38
C ASP A 886 -1.18 22.79 24.32
N ASP A 887 0.05 22.55 23.85
CA ASP A 887 1.23 23.22 24.40
C ASP A 887 2.56 22.83 23.69
N ALA A 888 3.51 23.76 23.69
CA ALA A 888 4.93 23.63 23.33
C ALA A 888 5.31 23.35 21.85
N ARG A 889 5.29 24.40 21.02
CA ARG A 889 6.29 24.59 19.94
C ARG A 889 7.49 25.40 20.46
N PRO A 890 8.75 24.94 20.32
CA PRO A 890 9.92 25.80 20.41
C PRO A 890 10.10 26.61 19.12
N THR A 891 10.39 27.91 19.24
CA THR A 891 10.55 28.84 18.12
C THR A 891 11.89 28.68 17.41
N LEU A 892 11.90 28.72 16.07
CA LEU A 892 13.11 28.79 15.23
C LEU A 892 13.16 30.14 14.49
N ALA A 893 14.00 31.07 14.96
CA ALA A 893 14.64 32.14 14.16
C ALA A 893 15.71 32.86 15.02
N PRO A 894 16.83 33.34 14.45
CA PRO A 894 17.99 33.80 15.22
C PRO A 894 17.89 35.27 15.66
N ARG A 895 18.57 35.62 16.76
CA ARG A 895 18.95 37.00 17.10
C ARG A 895 20.46 37.10 17.30
N GLN A 896 21.11 37.93 16.47
CA GLN A 896 22.48 38.38 16.71
C GLN A 896 22.53 39.32 17.93
N ARG A 897 23.60 39.25 18.73
CA ARG A 897 24.20 40.33 19.56
C ARG A 897 25.54 39.85 20.19
N PRO A 898 26.43 40.73 20.71
CA PRO A 898 27.82 40.75 20.26
C PRO A 898 28.85 40.19 21.26
N ASP A 899 30.12 40.18 20.83
CA ASP A 899 31.30 39.70 21.56
C ASP A 899 31.55 40.36 22.93
N VAL A 900 31.78 39.53 23.96
CA VAL A 900 32.61 39.82 25.17
C VAL A 900 33.29 38.50 25.61
N PRO A 901 34.54 38.51 26.15
CA PRO A 901 35.43 37.31 26.13
C PRO A 901 35.20 36.19 27.17
N ARG A 902 35.91 35.08 26.93
CA ARG A 902 36.03 33.87 27.78
C ARG A 902 36.62 34.14 29.18
N GLU A 903 35.99 33.54 30.19
CA GLU A 903 36.69 32.98 31.37
C GLU A 903 36.26 31.52 31.62
N ALA A 904 36.98 30.80 32.49
CA ALA A 904 37.17 29.35 32.37
C ALA A 904 36.55 28.49 33.51
N ARG A 905 36.55 27.16 33.24
CA ARG A 905 36.40 25.98 34.14
C ARG A 905 35.00 25.34 34.20
N PRO A 906 34.89 24.02 34.53
CA PRO A 906 35.85 22.92 34.32
C PRO A 906 35.25 21.69 33.60
N HIS A 907 36.10 20.75 33.19
CA HIS A 907 35.70 19.48 32.58
C HIS A 907 34.71 18.66 33.43
N ARG A 908 33.63 18.18 32.81
CA ARG A 908 32.77 17.12 33.37
C ARG A 908 33.01 15.81 32.63
N ARG A 909 33.44 14.78 33.36
CA ARG A 909 33.62 13.41 32.84
C ARG A 909 32.30 12.85 32.32
N SER A 910 32.34 12.16 31.18
CA SER A 910 31.22 11.40 30.63
C SER A 910 30.77 10.32 31.63
N SER A 911 29.50 10.38 32.02
CA SER A 911 28.86 9.34 32.84
C SER A 911 28.14 8.32 31.93
N PRO A 912 28.01 7.04 32.33
CA PRO A 912 27.29 6.04 31.55
C PRO A 912 25.79 6.40 31.41
N PRO A 913 25.10 5.89 30.37
CA PRO A 913 23.73 6.28 30.05
C PRO A 913 22.76 5.90 31.18
N SER A 914 22.02 6.88 31.72
CA SER A 914 21.12 6.64 32.85
C SER A 914 19.84 5.89 32.43
N PRO A 915 19.29 5.01 33.29
CA PRO A 915 18.05 4.25 33.01
C PRO A 915 16.81 5.09 32.67
N SER A 916 16.80 6.39 32.98
CA SER A 916 15.68 7.30 32.70
C SER A 916 15.32 7.41 31.22
N GLY A 917 16.27 7.19 30.30
CA GLY A 917 16.03 7.27 28.86
C GLY A 917 15.19 6.11 28.30
N ALA A 918 15.28 4.91 28.88
CA ALA A 918 14.51 3.74 28.43
C ALA A 918 13.03 3.87 28.81
N LEU A 919 12.75 4.17 30.08
CA LEU A 919 11.39 4.38 30.59
C LEU A 919 10.65 5.50 29.85
N ALA A 920 11.35 6.57 29.46
CA ALA A 920 10.77 7.66 28.67
C ALA A 920 10.39 7.23 27.24
N ARG A 921 11.19 6.34 26.61
CA ARG A 921 10.89 5.78 25.28
C ARG A 921 9.69 4.84 25.32
N PHE A 922 9.65 3.89 26.26
CA PHE A 922 8.51 2.99 26.41
C PHE A 922 7.21 3.74 26.69
N ARG A 923 7.21 4.77 27.54
CA ARG A 923 6.04 5.67 27.76
C ARG A 923 5.63 6.49 26.53
N ARG A 924 6.53 6.74 25.58
CA ARG A 924 6.19 7.39 24.31
C ARG A 924 5.57 6.38 23.35
N MET A 925 6.17 5.19 23.23
CA MET A 925 5.63 4.08 22.43
C MET A 925 4.22 3.68 22.87
N ALA A 926 4.02 3.44 24.17
CA ALA A 926 2.72 3.07 24.72
C ALA A 926 1.64 4.12 24.39
N ARG A 927 1.92 5.42 24.56
CA ARG A 927 0.96 6.48 24.20
C ARG A 927 0.65 6.54 22.69
N MET A 928 1.65 6.33 21.83
CA MET A 928 1.43 6.32 20.38
C MET A 928 0.61 5.11 19.93
N LEU A 929 0.94 3.91 20.42
CA LEU A 929 0.23 2.68 20.09
C LEU A 929 -1.19 2.67 20.67
N GLN A 930 -1.35 3.14 21.92
CA GLN A 930 -2.65 3.33 22.54
C GLN A 930 -3.52 4.31 21.73
N SER A 931 -2.95 5.39 21.20
CA SER A 931 -3.65 6.34 20.33
C SER A 931 -4.04 5.73 18.98
N LEU A 932 -3.16 4.97 18.34
CA LEU A 932 -3.48 4.27 17.08
C LEU A 932 -4.68 3.33 17.25
N ILE A 933 -4.73 2.60 18.38
CA ILE A 933 -5.82 1.70 18.74
C ILE A 933 -7.08 2.48 19.10
N SER A 934 -7.00 3.43 20.05
CA SER A 934 -8.18 4.14 20.57
C SER A 934 -8.84 5.07 19.55
N CYS A 935 -8.06 5.63 18.62
CA CYS A 935 -8.56 6.46 17.52
C CYS A 935 -8.93 5.63 16.27
N ARG A 936 -8.86 4.29 16.34
CA ARG A 936 -9.14 3.35 15.23
C ARG A 936 -8.32 3.62 13.95
N HIS A 937 -7.13 4.19 14.09
CA HIS A 937 -6.17 4.32 12.98
C HIS A 937 -5.58 2.97 12.56
N VAL A 938 -5.70 1.95 13.42
CA VAL A 938 -5.59 0.53 13.04
C VAL A 938 -6.93 -0.15 13.30
N THR A 939 -7.47 -0.83 12.29
CA THR A 939 -8.82 -1.43 12.34
C THR A 939 -8.83 -2.70 13.18
N GLU A 940 -9.68 -2.74 14.20
CA GLU A 940 -9.85 -3.89 15.10
C GLU A 940 -10.14 -5.19 14.31
N GLY A 941 -9.43 -6.27 14.63
CA GLY A 941 -9.46 -7.54 13.90
C GLY A 941 -8.45 -7.68 12.76
N THR A 942 -7.73 -6.61 12.38
CA THR A 942 -6.62 -6.71 11.40
C THR A 942 -5.30 -7.12 12.06
N VAL A 943 -4.37 -7.65 11.27
CA VAL A 943 -2.98 -7.95 11.71
C VAL A 943 -2.29 -6.69 12.25
N ALA A 944 -2.51 -5.52 11.62
CA ALA A 944 -1.94 -4.25 12.07
C ALA A 944 -2.46 -3.83 13.46
N HIS A 945 -3.74 -4.09 13.77
CA HIS A 945 -4.29 -3.87 15.09
C HIS A 945 -3.72 -4.86 16.12
N GLN A 946 -3.66 -6.16 15.79
CA GLN A 946 -3.08 -7.15 16.70
C GLN A 946 -1.61 -6.83 17.04
N VAL A 947 -0.79 -6.54 16.02
CA VAL A 947 0.61 -6.13 16.21
C VAL A 947 0.71 -4.83 17.02
N SER A 948 -0.21 -3.88 16.84
CA SER A 948 -0.22 -2.64 17.65
C SER A 948 -0.57 -2.92 19.11
N VAL A 949 -1.49 -3.85 19.39
CA VAL A 949 -1.85 -4.30 20.74
C VAL A 949 -0.68 -5.05 21.40
N ASP A 950 -0.04 -5.97 20.68
CA ASP A 950 1.11 -6.74 21.17
C ASP A 950 2.30 -5.80 21.49
N LEU A 951 2.59 -4.84 20.60
CA LEU A 951 3.62 -3.82 20.83
C LEU A 951 3.26 -2.87 21.98
N LEU A 952 1.97 -2.57 22.19
CA LEU A 952 1.51 -1.78 23.34
C LEU A 952 1.73 -2.55 24.64
N GLN A 953 1.45 -3.85 24.66
CA GLN A 953 1.70 -4.70 25.81
C GLN A 953 3.21 -4.77 26.12
N ILE A 954 4.06 -5.05 25.14
CA ILE A 954 5.53 -5.04 25.29
C ILE A 954 6.03 -3.67 25.78
N ALA A 955 5.44 -2.57 25.28
CA ALA A 955 5.78 -1.23 25.75
C ALA A 955 5.37 -1.00 27.21
N ASN A 956 4.27 -1.56 27.69
CA ASN A 956 3.82 -1.48 29.08
C ASN A 956 4.66 -2.38 30.01
N GLU A 957 5.00 -3.59 29.59
CA GLU A 957 5.93 -4.48 30.32
C GLU A 957 7.30 -3.79 30.52
N GLY A 958 7.80 -3.11 29.48
CA GLY A 958 9.00 -2.25 29.56
C GLY A 958 8.82 -0.96 30.39
N ILE A 959 7.59 -0.53 30.72
CA ILE A 959 7.35 0.53 31.71
C ILE A 959 7.44 -0.03 33.12
N ASP A 960 6.93 -1.25 33.35
CA ASP A 960 6.91 -1.88 34.66
C ASP A 960 8.29 -2.37 35.09
N GLU A 961 9.06 -3.02 34.21
CA GLU A 961 10.45 -3.42 34.46
C GLU A 961 11.37 -2.22 34.80
N TYR A 962 11.25 -1.13 34.04
CA TYR A 962 12.06 0.08 34.25
C TYR A 962 11.51 1.03 35.32
N SER A 963 10.37 0.70 35.94
CA SER A 963 9.83 1.45 37.09
C SER A 963 10.01 0.71 38.43
N THR A 964 9.99 -0.62 38.45
CA THR A 964 10.31 -1.45 39.62
C THR A 964 11.77 -1.29 40.06
N THR A 965 12.72 -1.29 39.11
CA THR A 965 14.15 -0.97 39.34
C THR A 965 14.37 0.39 40.04
N ARG A 966 13.44 1.34 39.89
CA ARG A 966 13.47 2.64 40.58
C ARG A 966 12.93 2.60 42.02
N ARG A 967 12.19 1.56 42.38
CA ARG A 967 11.62 1.31 43.71
C ARG A 967 12.65 0.62 44.61
N GLU A 968 13.39 -0.36 44.10
CA GLU A 968 14.47 -1.04 44.83
C GLU A 968 15.64 -0.09 45.16
N GLN A 969 16.05 0.75 44.20
CA GLN A 969 17.08 1.78 44.44
C GLN A 969 16.69 2.81 45.52
N ARG A 970 15.38 2.97 45.82
CA ARG A 970 14.92 3.82 46.92
C ARG A 970 14.97 3.13 48.28
N HIS A 971 14.87 1.81 48.38
CA HIS A 971 14.99 1.10 49.65
C HIS A 971 16.45 0.91 50.10
N VAL A 972 17.41 0.76 49.17
CA VAL A 972 18.84 0.60 49.53
C VAL A 972 19.48 1.88 50.11
N ARG A 973 18.89 3.07 49.87
CA ARG A 973 19.38 4.35 50.43
C ARG A 973 18.79 4.74 51.80
N GLY A 974 17.99 3.86 52.42
CA GLY A 974 17.26 4.17 53.67
C GLY A 974 17.95 3.76 54.98
N ARG A 975 19.05 3.00 54.97
CA ARG A 975 19.76 2.55 56.18
C ARG A 975 21.29 2.48 56.00
N ARG A 976 21.97 3.56 56.39
CA ARG A 976 23.27 3.53 57.10
C ARG A 976 23.62 4.93 57.62
N SER A 977 23.19 5.20 58.84
CA SER A 977 23.72 6.27 59.68
C SER A 977 24.72 5.65 60.65
N THR A 978 25.89 6.29 60.78
CA THR A 978 26.74 6.34 61.98
C THR A 978 27.07 5.03 62.74
N SER A 979 28.30 4.53 62.57
CA SER A 979 29.26 4.41 63.68
C SER A 979 30.68 4.14 63.18
N ASN A 980 31.64 4.88 63.74
CA ASN A 980 33.12 4.81 63.64
C ASN A 980 33.73 4.77 62.23
#